data_AF-A0A0G1W4N1-F1
#
_entry.id   AF-A0A0G1W4N1-F1
#
_cell.length_a   1.000
_cell.length_b   1.000
_cell.length_c   1.000
_cell.angle_alpha   90.00
_cell.angle_beta   90.00
_cell.angle_gamma   90.00
#
_symmetry.space_group_name_H-M   'P 1'
#
loop_
_entity.id
_entity.type
_entity.pdbx_description
1 polymer ?
#
loop_
_entity_poly.entity_id
_entity_poly.type
_entity_poly.pdbx_seq_one_letter_code
_entity_poly.pdbx_strand_id
1 'polypeptide(L)'
;MVRTRLGRSSPHGIERLARNLALFAQLSFDERRAYLFAQKARETIARTRIAYGLLSKNLNERTRSTQGVEVLLDNFYIVEGALMELGASWKHKATLRVPQAPDADGEKQPRVFMITRAFTKEVDALMGRDAITEFLKTYQKNAPLSIRELDIFPDMLRYVLIEELLRQIEWNLAVMKEVATADEWYERIIKTSRRSDALPRLRKLTSLLASEYNIVPQAFGLHLLHRLDQAGKEGDIRMVSKWLKLSLAKQGSTYTQLSTVSAQAERAQAVTISNAITSLRYLAQVRWDKVSLDLNMIDAVLAKDPAEVFQHISDDTRSLYRRTIVRIADRTGAHDIDVAREAVRMARQQYESRHGIVDRRNHVGYYLVDEGVDALKVALGYIPKPTERLRKYIKEHSTSTYLGFVAVTTIILSTLLIALSDTVMLPIAAMLVMVTVGMLLTSEIALALAHFLFTRILEPKPLSALDLKEGVGKGRRTVVVMPSMFRDAVSAEKLLQRMETNFVANNDPDIFYAVLMDFRDAIKQRMPDDEKQVNEIALGVANLNERYPSPTPRFLLFYRERKWSAAENVFMGWERKRGKLREFNQLLRGKETSYIGDVKEAVAPLRSVRYVITLDEDTELVRDGARVLIGTIDHPLNRPVEDKARNIVTQGYGIIQPRAALRFVDGSASTFSHLFGSFPGIDTYSSLISDLHQDLFGDAIFHGKGIYDVDVVESTMSGRIPNDTVLSHDLLEGLYARVGIASGAHIFEGFPSNYREHAKRLHRWIRGDWQIIGWIFRPRGAIFSPIARFRIFDNLRRSTLPIAALLAIVFSAFSQADESAWTIAALLALGSGQLVSAILHITERTVDWRRSTRLLVSKKKLLEWQTAYDAAAEKKNSVLGFTRFMWVSVCGSLFLVYLEFHGGHVDEILPVVWIFSWAAAPFFASIISVELRRDYQPTADERLYLHKIAARTYWFFLDIATAEEQWLAPDHLQEEPPSKRHSHGLGVSPTNLGMYLLSLSGATTLGLSSVSSCSERMGKAFDSIDKMERYKGHFFNWYELKGLTPLAPQYISSVDSANLALSLIAVRGALTEACNIPIINIAMFEGLRAKLAVLLESCEYSMQHADA
;
A
#
# COMPACT_ATOMS: atom_id res chain seq x y z
N MET A 1 37.72 -23.01 -34.19
CA MET A 1 37.09 -21.67 -34.29
C MET A 1 37.13 -20.96 -32.94
N VAL A 2 38.32 -20.61 -32.45
CA VAL A 2 38.53 -19.82 -31.23
C VAL A 2 39.11 -18.46 -31.68
N ARG A 3 38.28 -17.63 -32.31
CA ARG A 3 38.64 -16.22 -32.55
C ARG A 3 38.09 -15.40 -31.39
N THR A 4 38.99 -15.05 -30.48
CA THR A 4 38.99 -13.86 -29.60
C THR A 4 37.63 -13.37 -29.09
N ARG A 5 37.18 -13.95 -27.96
CA ARG A 5 36.07 -13.43 -27.13
C ARG A 5 36.38 -12.09 -26.43
N LEU A 6 37.62 -11.61 -26.47
CA LEU A 6 38.13 -10.47 -25.68
C LEU A 6 37.73 -9.06 -26.19
N GLY A 7 36.99 -8.93 -27.29
CA GLY A 7 36.61 -7.64 -27.87
C GLY A 7 35.12 -7.26 -27.81
N ARG A 8 34.24 -8.14 -27.33
CA ARG A 8 32.77 -7.97 -27.44
C ARG A 8 32.13 -7.22 -26.27
N SER A 9 32.75 -7.23 -25.10
CA SER A 9 32.28 -6.53 -23.89
C SER A 9 32.75 -5.06 -23.77
N SER A 10 33.34 -4.49 -24.83
CA SER A 10 33.74 -3.07 -24.80
C SER A 10 32.52 -2.14 -24.97
N PRO A 11 32.50 -0.94 -24.35
CA PRO A 11 31.43 0.05 -24.55
C PRO A 11 31.14 0.35 -26.04
N HIS A 12 32.19 0.38 -26.86
CA HIS A 12 32.09 0.54 -28.32
C HIS A 12 31.35 -0.63 -29.01
N GLY A 13 31.52 -1.86 -28.52
CA GLY A 13 30.80 -3.03 -29.02
C GLY A 13 29.30 -2.96 -28.72
N ILE A 14 28.95 -2.54 -27.50
CA ILE A 14 27.56 -2.34 -27.05
C ILE A 14 26.87 -1.24 -27.86
N GLU A 15 27.54 -0.09 -28.05
CA GLU A 15 27.00 1.00 -28.88
C GLU A 15 26.75 0.57 -30.33
N ARG A 16 27.71 -0.14 -30.94
CA ARG A 16 27.58 -0.62 -32.32
C ARG A 16 26.41 -1.59 -32.47
N LEU A 17 26.25 -2.51 -31.52
CA LEU A 17 25.13 -3.45 -31.50
C LEU A 17 23.79 -2.70 -31.42
N ALA A 18 23.69 -1.73 -30.50
CA ALA A 18 22.49 -0.93 -30.31
C ALA A 18 22.09 -0.18 -31.59
N ARG A 19 23.04 0.49 -32.26
CA ARG A 19 22.78 1.20 -33.52
C ARG A 19 22.33 0.26 -34.63
N ASN A 20 22.98 -0.89 -34.78
CA ASN A 20 22.64 -1.86 -35.81
C ASN A 20 21.23 -2.43 -35.62
N LEU A 21 20.87 -2.84 -34.39
CA LEU A 21 19.55 -3.38 -34.10
C LEU A 21 18.43 -2.33 -34.26
N ALA A 22 18.73 -1.06 -34.00
CA ALA A 22 17.73 0.00 -34.14
C ALA A 22 17.40 0.32 -35.61
N LEU A 23 18.34 0.15 -36.55
CA LEU A 23 18.12 0.40 -37.97
C LEU A 23 17.11 -0.57 -38.62
N PHE A 24 16.98 -1.78 -38.08
CA PHE A 24 16.06 -2.82 -38.59
C PHE A 24 14.78 -2.94 -37.76
N ALA A 25 14.52 -1.99 -36.86
CA ALA A 25 13.35 -2.03 -35.98
C ALA A 25 12.06 -1.69 -36.75
N GLN A 26 11.31 -2.71 -37.15
CA GLN A 26 9.94 -2.56 -37.67
C GLN A 26 8.93 -2.77 -36.54
N LEU A 27 7.89 -1.93 -36.50
CA LEU A 27 6.80 -2.03 -35.53
C LEU A 27 5.66 -2.85 -36.15
N SER A 28 5.37 -4.04 -35.61
CA SER A 28 4.17 -4.81 -35.91
C SER A 28 3.49 -5.24 -34.62
N PHE A 29 2.21 -4.92 -34.43
CA PHE A 29 1.42 -5.45 -33.31
C PHE A 29 0.70 -6.72 -33.76
N ASP A 30 1.07 -7.88 -33.19
CA ASP A 30 0.42 -9.17 -33.45
C ASP A 30 0.17 -9.92 -32.13
N GLU A 31 -1.08 -9.88 -31.65
CA GLU A 31 -1.48 -10.50 -30.38
C GLU A 31 -1.39 -12.03 -30.40
N ARG A 32 -1.53 -12.69 -31.55
CA ARG A 32 -1.47 -14.16 -31.64
C ARG A 32 -0.06 -14.67 -31.42
N ARG A 33 0.93 -13.97 -31.98
CA ARG A 33 2.35 -14.32 -31.83
C ARG A 33 2.85 -14.11 -30.39
N ALA A 34 2.37 -13.06 -29.72
CA ALA A 34 2.63 -12.84 -28.29
C ALA A 34 2.17 -14.02 -27.41
N TYR A 35 1.00 -14.61 -27.69
CA TYR A 35 0.49 -15.77 -26.97
C TYR A 35 1.35 -17.02 -27.18
N LEU A 36 1.78 -17.28 -28.43
CA LEU A 36 2.67 -18.41 -28.76
C LEU A 36 4.01 -18.30 -28.04
N PHE A 37 4.58 -17.08 -27.97
CA PHE A 37 5.79 -16.84 -27.19
C PHE A 37 5.59 -17.15 -25.70
N ALA A 38 4.48 -16.72 -25.11
CA ALA A 38 4.13 -17.00 -23.72
C ALA A 38 4.08 -18.51 -23.42
N GLN A 39 3.52 -19.29 -24.35
CA GLN A 39 3.42 -20.73 -24.22
C GLN A 39 4.80 -21.39 -24.26
N LYS A 40 5.64 -21.01 -25.23
CA LYS A 40 7.03 -21.49 -25.35
C LYS A 40 7.83 -21.15 -24.09
N ALA A 41 7.68 -19.95 -23.58
CA ALA A 41 8.31 -19.51 -22.34
C ALA A 41 7.96 -20.39 -21.14
N ARG A 42 6.67 -20.72 -20.96
CA ARG A 42 6.23 -21.62 -19.87
C ARG A 42 6.81 -23.02 -20.00
N GLU A 43 6.92 -23.52 -21.23
CA GLU A 43 7.58 -24.80 -21.49
C GLU A 43 9.06 -24.75 -21.08
N THR A 44 9.79 -23.70 -21.46
CA THR A 44 11.20 -23.49 -21.05
C THR A 44 11.35 -23.44 -19.53
N ILE A 45 10.48 -22.73 -18.81
CA ILE A 45 10.49 -22.64 -17.34
C ILE A 45 10.31 -24.03 -16.72
N ALA A 46 9.33 -24.81 -17.21
CA ALA A 46 9.08 -26.16 -16.72
C ALA A 46 10.27 -27.11 -17.02
N ARG A 47 10.82 -27.05 -18.23
CA ARG A 47 11.98 -27.84 -18.64
C ARG A 47 13.22 -27.51 -17.81
N THR A 48 13.43 -26.24 -17.46
CA THR A 48 14.54 -25.82 -16.59
C THR A 48 14.43 -26.43 -15.20
N ARG A 49 13.24 -26.41 -14.58
CA ARG A 49 13.04 -27.06 -13.27
C ARG A 49 13.30 -28.56 -13.31
N ILE A 50 12.81 -29.24 -14.35
CA ILE A 50 13.01 -30.69 -14.51
C ILE A 50 14.50 -31.01 -14.71
N ALA A 51 15.17 -30.31 -15.63
CA ALA A 51 16.59 -30.51 -15.91
C ALA A 51 17.46 -30.23 -14.68
N TYR A 52 17.14 -29.18 -13.93
CA TYR A 52 17.82 -28.88 -12.68
C TYR A 52 17.62 -29.97 -11.61
N GLY A 53 16.38 -30.45 -11.45
CA GLY A 53 16.08 -31.55 -10.52
C GLY A 53 16.83 -32.84 -10.86
N LEU A 54 16.95 -33.16 -12.15
CA LEU A 54 17.77 -34.29 -12.64
C LEU A 54 19.25 -34.09 -12.33
N LEU A 55 19.78 -32.88 -12.51
CA LEU A 55 21.18 -32.55 -12.22
C LEU A 55 21.48 -32.74 -10.72
N SER A 56 20.63 -32.21 -9.85
CA SER A 56 20.78 -32.34 -8.39
C SER A 56 20.70 -33.79 -7.92
N LYS A 57 19.78 -34.59 -8.48
CA LYS A 57 19.64 -36.01 -8.11
C LYS A 57 20.91 -36.81 -8.45
N ASN A 58 21.49 -36.59 -9.63
CA ASN A 58 22.66 -37.34 -10.09
C ASN A 58 23.93 -37.03 -9.27
N LEU A 59 24.07 -35.82 -8.71
CA LEU A 59 25.24 -35.43 -7.91
C LEU A 59 25.31 -36.11 -6.54
N ASN A 60 24.18 -36.54 -5.99
CA ASN A 60 24.16 -37.34 -4.77
C ASN A 60 24.75 -38.76 -4.99
N GLU A 61 24.88 -39.20 -6.24
CA GLU A 61 25.39 -40.52 -6.63
C GLU A 61 26.86 -40.44 -7.09
N ARG A 62 27.79 -40.17 -6.16
CA ARG A 62 29.28 -40.33 -6.27
C ARG A 62 29.96 -39.87 -7.58
N THR A 63 29.36 -38.98 -8.37
CA THR A 63 29.91 -38.51 -9.65
C THR A 63 30.78 -37.26 -9.46
N ARG A 64 31.78 -37.09 -10.33
CA ARG A 64 32.68 -35.94 -10.31
C ARG A 64 31.90 -34.67 -10.71
N SER A 65 31.77 -33.71 -9.80
CA SER A 65 31.15 -32.41 -10.08
C SER A 65 32.10 -31.52 -10.89
N THR A 66 31.60 -30.85 -11.92
CA THR A 66 32.36 -29.79 -12.61
C THR A 66 32.19 -28.48 -11.86
N GLN A 67 33.18 -27.59 -11.93
CA GLN A 67 33.13 -26.29 -11.25
C GLN A 67 31.87 -25.47 -11.60
N GLY A 68 31.38 -25.58 -12.84
CA GLY A 68 30.14 -24.91 -13.26
C GLY A 68 28.88 -25.47 -12.59
N VAL A 69 28.84 -26.77 -12.31
CA VAL A 69 27.73 -27.44 -11.63
C VAL A 69 27.71 -27.08 -10.14
N GLU A 70 28.86 -27.00 -9.48
CA GLU A 70 28.97 -26.53 -8.08
C GLU A 70 28.42 -25.11 -7.92
N VAL A 71 28.87 -24.19 -8.78
CA VAL A 71 28.41 -22.79 -8.77
C VAL A 71 26.90 -22.71 -8.99
N LEU A 72 26.33 -23.55 -9.87
CA LEU A 72 24.89 -23.58 -10.10
C LEU A 72 24.12 -24.08 -8.87
N LEU A 73 24.58 -25.15 -8.22
CA LEU A 73 23.94 -25.73 -7.02
C LEU A 73 23.99 -24.76 -5.82
N ASP A 74 25.12 -24.11 -5.60
CA ASP A 74 25.30 -23.15 -4.51
C ASP A 74 24.38 -21.93 -4.63
N ASN A 75 23.89 -21.66 -5.85
CA ASN A 75 23.05 -20.51 -6.17
C ASN A 75 21.62 -20.91 -6.59
N PHE A 76 21.16 -22.10 -6.20
CA PHE A 76 19.83 -22.61 -6.53
C PHE A 76 18.70 -21.62 -6.27
N TYR A 77 18.72 -20.96 -5.11
CA TYR A 77 17.69 -20.02 -4.69
C TYR A 77 17.53 -18.83 -5.65
N ILE A 78 18.60 -18.42 -6.34
CA ILE A 78 18.59 -17.34 -7.33
C ILE A 78 17.87 -17.80 -8.60
N VAL A 79 18.18 -19.01 -9.07
CA VAL A 79 17.55 -19.59 -10.26
C VAL A 79 16.07 -19.87 -10.00
N GLU A 80 15.74 -20.47 -8.86
CA GLU A 80 14.35 -20.74 -8.49
C GLU A 80 13.56 -19.45 -8.27
N GLY A 81 14.16 -18.44 -7.64
CA GLY A 81 13.57 -17.10 -7.53
C GLY A 81 13.24 -16.48 -8.88
N ALA A 82 14.18 -16.52 -9.84
CA ALA A 82 13.95 -16.04 -11.20
C ALA A 82 12.83 -16.81 -11.94
N LEU A 83 12.77 -18.14 -11.77
CA LEU A 83 11.71 -18.98 -12.35
C LEU A 83 10.33 -18.68 -11.73
N MET A 84 10.27 -18.44 -10.43
CA MET A 84 9.05 -18.03 -9.73
C MET A 84 8.57 -16.65 -10.20
N GLU A 85 9.47 -15.67 -10.30
CA GLU A 85 9.16 -14.31 -10.78
C GLU A 85 8.60 -14.34 -12.21
N LEU A 86 9.28 -15.02 -13.14
CA LEU A 86 8.82 -15.19 -14.52
C LEU A 86 7.48 -15.93 -14.60
N GLY A 87 7.33 -16.99 -13.80
CA GLY A 87 6.10 -17.75 -13.73
C GLY A 87 4.92 -16.92 -13.21
N ALA A 88 5.17 -15.92 -12.36
CA ALA A 88 4.17 -14.98 -11.89
C ALA A 88 3.85 -13.88 -12.91
N SER A 89 4.88 -13.24 -13.50
CA SER A 89 4.70 -12.07 -14.38
C SER A 89 4.00 -12.42 -15.70
N TRP A 90 4.22 -13.63 -16.22
CA TRP A 90 3.67 -14.09 -17.50
C TRP A 90 2.38 -14.92 -17.38
N LYS A 91 1.67 -14.82 -16.24
CA LYS A 91 0.31 -15.37 -16.10
C LYS A 91 -0.71 -14.66 -16.98
N HIS A 92 -0.56 -13.35 -17.16
CA HIS A 92 -1.53 -12.51 -17.86
C HIS A 92 -1.14 -12.28 -19.33
N LYS A 93 -2.08 -12.49 -20.25
CA LYS A 93 -1.88 -12.30 -21.70
C LYS A 93 -1.50 -10.85 -22.07
N ALA A 94 -1.91 -9.87 -21.25
CA ALA A 94 -1.66 -8.45 -21.49
C ALA A 94 -0.17 -8.07 -21.36
N THR A 95 0.61 -8.79 -20.56
CA THR A 95 2.03 -8.51 -20.32
C THR A 95 2.85 -8.58 -21.62
N LEU A 96 2.48 -9.47 -22.54
CA LEU A 96 3.23 -9.73 -23.77
C LEU A 96 2.69 -8.97 -25.00
N ARG A 97 1.77 -8.02 -24.80
CA ARG A 97 1.26 -7.13 -25.85
C ARG A 97 2.28 -6.02 -26.15
N VAL A 98 3.42 -6.42 -26.72
CA VAL A 98 4.55 -5.57 -27.11
C VAL A 98 4.79 -5.63 -28.62
N PRO A 99 5.41 -4.60 -29.22
CA PRO A 99 5.83 -4.61 -30.62
C PRO A 99 6.61 -5.86 -31.00
N GLN A 100 6.29 -6.42 -32.17
CA GLN A 100 6.93 -7.59 -32.77
C GLN A 100 7.83 -7.15 -33.93
N ALA A 101 8.94 -7.85 -34.10
CA ALA A 101 9.85 -7.71 -35.24
C ALA A 101 10.08 -9.10 -35.87
N PRO A 102 10.23 -9.18 -37.22
CA PRO A 102 10.60 -10.43 -37.87
C PRO A 102 12.04 -10.81 -37.51
N ASP A 103 12.26 -12.08 -37.16
CA ASP A 103 13.60 -12.64 -37.02
C ASP A 103 14.24 -12.94 -38.39
N ALA A 104 15.45 -13.52 -38.38
CA ALA A 104 16.20 -13.82 -39.60
C ALA A 104 15.48 -14.81 -40.53
N ASP A 105 14.57 -15.62 -39.98
CA ASP A 105 13.78 -16.63 -40.70
C ASP A 105 12.39 -16.08 -41.09
N GLY A 106 12.11 -14.80 -40.80
CA GLY A 106 10.83 -14.12 -41.09
C GLY A 106 9.74 -14.37 -40.04
N GLU A 107 10.04 -15.08 -38.97
CA GLU A 107 9.10 -15.36 -37.89
C GLU A 107 9.00 -14.15 -36.94
N LYS A 108 7.77 -13.71 -36.66
CA LYS A 108 7.54 -12.55 -35.78
C LYS A 108 7.75 -12.93 -34.32
N GLN A 109 8.69 -12.26 -33.66
CA GLN A 109 9.01 -12.41 -32.24
C GLN A 109 8.89 -11.06 -31.52
N PRO A 110 8.72 -11.05 -30.17
CA PRO A 110 8.76 -9.81 -29.41
C PRO A 110 10.08 -9.08 -29.66
N ARG A 111 10.00 -7.81 -30.07
CA ARG A 111 11.19 -7.00 -30.38
C ARG A 111 12.17 -6.97 -29.20
N VAL A 112 11.64 -6.81 -27.98
CA VAL A 112 12.42 -6.82 -26.75
C VAL A 112 13.17 -8.14 -26.55
N PHE A 113 12.56 -9.29 -26.85
CA PHE A 113 13.23 -10.58 -26.75
C PHE A 113 14.44 -10.67 -27.71
N MET A 114 14.28 -10.18 -28.94
CA MET A 114 15.39 -10.17 -29.91
C MET A 114 16.54 -9.28 -29.44
N ILE A 115 16.20 -8.10 -28.91
CA ILE A 115 17.15 -7.13 -28.37
C ILE A 115 17.88 -7.71 -27.15
N THR A 116 17.16 -8.27 -26.17
CA THR A 116 17.76 -8.86 -24.96
C THR A 116 18.63 -10.06 -25.32
N ARG A 117 18.19 -10.93 -26.24
CA ARG A 117 18.99 -12.07 -26.71
C ARG A 117 20.30 -11.66 -27.38
N ALA A 118 20.25 -10.64 -28.24
CA ALA A 118 21.45 -10.11 -28.88
C ALA A 118 22.39 -9.46 -27.85
N PHE A 119 21.84 -8.70 -26.90
CA PHE A 119 22.59 -8.08 -25.81
C PHE A 119 23.28 -9.12 -24.92
N THR A 120 22.57 -10.16 -24.45
CA THR A 120 23.14 -11.25 -23.64
C THR A 120 24.31 -11.94 -24.32
N LYS A 121 24.21 -12.15 -25.64
CA LYS A 121 25.27 -12.79 -26.42
C LYS A 121 26.51 -11.92 -26.58
N GLU A 122 26.36 -10.60 -26.67
CA GLU A 122 27.49 -9.67 -26.83
C GLU A 122 28.27 -9.50 -25.53
N VAL A 123 27.57 -9.51 -24.38
CA VAL A 123 28.18 -9.33 -23.04
C VAL A 123 28.52 -10.65 -22.32
N ASP A 124 28.40 -11.80 -23.00
CA ASP A 124 28.64 -13.15 -22.44
C ASP A 124 27.90 -13.39 -21.10
N ALA A 125 26.62 -13.00 -21.09
CA ALA A 125 25.71 -13.04 -19.94
C ALA A 125 26.13 -12.21 -18.71
N LEU A 126 27.21 -11.44 -18.75
CA LEU A 126 27.63 -10.55 -17.66
C LEU A 126 27.03 -9.15 -17.88
N MET A 127 26.06 -8.79 -17.05
CA MET A 127 25.33 -7.54 -17.19
C MET A 127 25.35 -6.75 -15.89
N GLY A 128 25.50 -5.44 -16.03
CA GLY A 128 25.34 -4.47 -14.95
C GLY A 128 24.46 -3.30 -15.38
N ARG A 129 24.17 -2.41 -14.44
CA ARG A 129 23.33 -1.22 -14.67
C ARG A 129 23.84 -0.38 -15.83
N ASP A 130 25.15 -0.09 -15.85
CA ASP A 130 25.72 0.83 -16.83
C ASP A 130 25.64 0.26 -18.24
N ALA A 131 25.99 -1.01 -18.43
CA ALA A 131 25.91 -1.69 -19.73
C ALA A 131 24.47 -1.72 -20.27
N ILE A 132 23.48 -2.04 -19.43
CA ILE A 132 22.06 -2.05 -19.84
C ILE A 132 21.60 -0.62 -20.18
N THR A 133 21.96 0.35 -19.34
CA THR A 133 21.52 1.74 -19.50
C THR A 133 22.13 2.38 -20.75
N GLU A 134 23.43 2.19 -20.98
CA GLU A 134 24.14 2.67 -22.16
C GLU A 134 23.59 2.06 -23.45
N PHE A 135 23.35 0.75 -23.44
CA PHE A 135 22.74 0.02 -24.54
C PHE A 135 21.35 0.58 -24.88
N LEU A 136 20.46 0.69 -23.87
CA LEU A 136 19.09 1.16 -24.06
C LEU A 136 19.04 2.63 -24.46
N LYS A 137 19.87 3.50 -23.88
CA LYS A 137 19.99 4.91 -24.30
C LYS A 137 20.43 5.02 -25.76
N THR A 138 21.39 4.21 -26.18
CA THR A 138 21.89 4.24 -27.57
C THR A 138 20.86 3.68 -28.55
N TYR A 139 20.19 2.59 -28.19
CA TYR A 139 19.14 1.98 -29.01
C TYR A 139 17.97 2.95 -29.25
N GLN A 140 17.49 3.58 -28.17
CA GLN A 140 16.34 4.49 -28.18
C GLN A 140 16.57 5.80 -28.96
N LYS A 141 17.81 6.17 -29.30
CA LYS A 141 18.10 7.32 -30.17
C LYS A 141 17.49 7.15 -31.58
N ASN A 142 17.46 5.92 -32.08
CA ASN A 142 17.00 5.61 -33.43
C ASN A 142 15.64 4.88 -33.42
N ALA A 143 15.43 3.97 -32.46
CA ALA A 143 14.21 3.19 -32.34
C ALA A 143 13.67 3.28 -30.91
N PRO A 144 12.73 4.20 -30.61
CA PRO A 144 12.18 4.33 -29.27
C PRO A 144 11.49 3.04 -28.80
N LEU A 145 11.61 2.75 -27.51
CA LEU A 145 10.89 1.68 -26.85
C LEU A 145 9.61 2.23 -26.21
N SER A 146 8.54 1.46 -26.29
CA SER A 146 7.29 1.74 -25.56
C SER A 146 7.49 1.51 -24.05
N ILE A 147 6.60 2.06 -23.21
CA ILE A 147 6.68 1.87 -21.75
C ILE A 147 6.65 0.38 -21.41
N ARG A 148 5.78 -0.39 -22.07
CA ARG A 148 5.66 -1.83 -21.84
C ARG A 148 6.91 -2.61 -22.20
N GLU A 149 7.60 -2.20 -23.26
CA GLU A 149 8.85 -2.82 -23.65
C GLU A 149 9.95 -2.57 -22.61
N LEU A 150 9.98 -1.37 -22.01
CA LEU A 150 10.86 -1.07 -20.89
C LEU A 150 10.45 -1.85 -19.64
N ASP A 151 9.17 -1.95 -19.32
CA ASP A 151 8.67 -2.65 -18.13
C ASP A 151 8.94 -4.16 -18.18
N ILE A 152 8.82 -4.80 -19.35
CA ILE A 152 9.08 -6.24 -19.53
C ILE A 152 10.56 -6.57 -19.80
N PHE A 153 11.40 -5.56 -20.06
CA PHE A 153 12.82 -5.76 -20.35
C PHE A 153 13.57 -6.65 -19.33
N PRO A 154 13.42 -6.48 -18.00
CA PRO A 154 14.16 -7.30 -17.04
C PRO A 154 13.64 -8.74 -17.00
N ASP A 155 12.34 -8.97 -17.26
CA ASP A 155 11.78 -10.31 -17.40
C ASP A 155 12.28 -10.99 -18.67
N MET A 156 12.40 -10.25 -19.77
CA MET A 156 12.99 -10.76 -21.00
C MET A 156 14.48 -11.07 -20.84
N LEU A 157 15.22 -10.29 -20.04
CA LEU A 157 16.60 -10.62 -19.66
C LEU A 157 16.66 -11.89 -18.81
N ARG A 158 15.85 -11.99 -17.75
CA ARG A 158 15.75 -13.20 -16.91
C ARG A 158 15.46 -14.42 -17.76
N TYR A 159 14.50 -14.33 -18.68
CA TYR A 159 14.14 -15.44 -19.55
C TYR A 159 15.28 -15.89 -20.45
N VAL A 160 15.99 -14.95 -21.09
CA VAL A 160 17.16 -15.29 -21.92
C VAL A 160 18.30 -15.88 -21.08
N LEU A 161 18.51 -15.40 -19.85
CA LEU A 161 19.49 -15.98 -18.93
C LEU A 161 19.10 -17.40 -18.50
N ILE A 162 17.81 -17.66 -18.26
CA ILE A 162 17.29 -18.99 -17.98
C ILE A 162 17.41 -19.92 -19.19
N GLU A 163 17.14 -19.44 -20.40
CA GLU A 163 17.34 -20.20 -21.64
C GLU A 163 18.81 -20.60 -21.80
N GLU A 164 19.73 -19.68 -21.49
CA GLU A 164 21.17 -19.94 -21.51
C GLU A 164 21.57 -20.93 -20.41
N LEU A 165 21.08 -20.79 -19.17
CA LEU A 165 21.34 -21.75 -18.09
C LEU A 165 20.79 -23.15 -18.41
N LEU A 166 19.57 -23.25 -18.96
CA LEU A 166 18.99 -24.52 -19.39
C LEU A 166 19.91 -25.21 -20.40
N ARG A 167 20.42 -24.47 -21.39
CA ARG A 167 21.37 -25.00 -22.38
C ARG A 167 22.63 -25.55 -21.73
N GLN A 168 23.15 -24.89 -20.69
CA GLN A 168 24.32 -25.36 -19.94
C GLN A 168 24.01 -26.59 -19.07
N ILE A 169 22.83 -26.64 -18.44
CA ILE A 169 22.36 -27.78 -17.64
C ILE A 169 22.19 -29.02 -18.53
N GLU A 170 21.50 -28.88 -19.66
CA GLU A 170 21.29 -29.98 -20.61
C GLU A 170 22.62 -30.52 -21.16
N TRP A 171 23.58 -29.64 -21.44
CA TRP A 171 24.93 -30.06 -21.82
C TRP A 171 25.63 -30.85 -20.71
N ASN A 172 25.58 -30.39 -19.45
CA ASN A 172 26.18 -31.10 -18.33
C ASN A 172 25.51 -32.46 -18.10
N LEU A 173 24.19 -32.55 -18.20
CA LEU A 173 23.46 -33.81 -18.10
C LEU A 173 23.88 -34.79 -19.20
N ALA A 174 24.09 -34.31 -20.43
CA ALA A 174 24.60 -35.15 -21.53
C ALA A 174 26.02 -35.65 -21.24
N VAL A 175 26.92 -34.80 -20.75
CA VAL A 175 28.29 -35.17 -20.36
C VAL A 175 28.29 -36.17 -19.20
N MET A 176 27.47 -35.97 -18.17
CA MET A 176 27.33 -36.91 -17.05
C MET A 176 26.86 -38.28 -17.53
N LYS A 177 25.92 -38.33 -18.49
CA LYS A 177 25.46 -39.58 -19.10
C LYS A 177 26.58 -40.30 -19.86
N GLU A 178 27.39 -39.55 -20.63
CA GLU A 178 28.57 -40.10 -21.31
C GLU A 178 29.60 -40.67 -20.31
N VAL A 179 29.87 -39.94 -19.21
CA VAL A 179 30.80 -40.38 -18.15
C VAL A 179 30.28 -41.63 -17.43
N ALA A 180 29.00 -41.68 -17.06
CA ALA A 180 28.40 -42.86 -16.44
C ALA A 180 28.48 -44.09 -17.34
N THR A 181 28.21 -43.91 -18.64
CA THR A 181 28.33 -44.98 -19.64
C THR A 181 29.79 -45.45 -19.78
N ALA A 182 30.75 -44.52 -19.73
CA ALA A 182 32.18 -44.86 -19.72
C ALA A 182 32.59 -45.66 -18.47
N ASP A 183 32.06 -45.34 -17.29
CA ASP A 183 32.33 -46.11 -16.06
C ASP A 183 31.73 -47.53 -16.12
N GLU A 184 30.53 -47.70 -16.69
CA GLU A 184 29.95 -49.03 -16.93
C GLU A 184 30.81 -49.88 -17.88
N TRP A 185 31.32 -49.26 -18.95
CA TRP A 185 32.24 -49.92 -19.88
C TRP A 185 33.58 -50.24 -19.22
N TYR A 186 34.12 -49.35 -18.40
CA TYR A 186 35.33 -49.58 -17.63
C TYR A 186 35.18 -50.79 -16.70
N GLU A 187 34.11 -50.88 -15.92
CA GLU A 187 33.84 -52.02 -15.04
C GLU A 187 33.72 -53.33 -15.82
N ARG A 188 33.03 -53.30 -16.98
CA ARG A 188 32.97 -54.46 -17.89
C ARG A 188 34.34 -54.88 -18.40
N ILE A 189 35.20 -53.92 -18.75
CA ILE A 189 36.56 -54.18 -19.26
C ILE A 189 37.45 -54.76 -18.14
N ILE A 190 37.49 -54.14 -16.96
CA ILE A 190 38.30 -54.61 -15.81
C ILE A 190 37.83 -55.96 -15.28
N LYS A 191 36.51 -56.17 -15.16
CA LYS A 191 35.97 -57.48 -14.74
C LYS A 191 36.33 -58.59 -15.73
N THR A 192 36.51 -58.25 -17.00
CA THR A 192 36.93 -59.19 -18.05
C THR A 192 38.44 -59.40 -18.07
N SER A 193 39.25 -58.36 -17.77
CA SER A 193 40.72 -58.47 -17.71
C SER A 193 41.20 -59.39 -16.60
N ARG A 194 40.47 -59.47 -15.48
CA ARG A 194 40.78 -60.35 -14.34
C ARG A 194 40.45 -61.84 -14.56
N ARG A 195 39.95 -62.23 -15.73
CA ARG A 195 39.61 -63.63 -16.06
C ARG A 195 40.77 -64.33 -16.75
N SER A 196 40.90 -65.64 -16.53
CA SER A 196 41.93 -66.49 -17.15
C SER A 196 41.82 -66.60 -18.68
N ASP A 197 40.69 -66.21 -19.28
CA ASP A 197 40.44 -66.14 -20.73
C ASP A 197 40.20 -64.70 -21.25
N ALA A 198 40.92 -63.71 -20.70
CA ALA A 198 40.70 -62.29 -20.96
C ALA A 198 40.85 -61.87 -22.43
N LEU A 199 41.89 -62.34 -23.14
CA LEU A 199 42.27 -61.81 -24.46
C LEU A 199 41.20 -61.98 -25.56
N PRO A 200 40.56 -63.16 -25.76
CA PRO A 200 39.48 -63.32 -26.74
C PRO A 200 38.22 -62.51 -26.40
N ARG A 201 37.91 -62.37 -25.09
CA ARG A 201 36.74 -61.62 -24.64
C ARG A 201 36.93 -60.11 -24.75
N LEU A 202 38.13 -59.60 -24.46
CA LEU A 202 38.49 -58.20 -24.66
C LEU A 202 38.48 -57.81 -26.15
N ARG A 203 38.89 -58.72 -27.05
CA ARG A 203 38.71 -58.52 -28.51
C ARG A 203 37.24 -58.36 -28.87
N LYS A 204 36.37 -59.23 -28.35
CA LYS A 204 34.91 -59.15 -28.57
C LYS A 204 34.31 -57.84 -28.01
N LEU A 205 34.73 -57.41 -26.82
CA LEU A 205 34.31 -56.13 -26.24
C LEU A 205 34.79 -54.93 -27.07
N THR A 206 36.03 -54.97 -27.58
CA THR A 206 36.57 -53.91 -28.43
C THR A 206 35.80 -53.83 -29.76
N SER A 207 35.43 -54.97 -30.35
CA SER A 207 34.58 -54.99 -31.56
C SER A 207 33.17 -54.48 -31.28
N LEU A 208 32.61 -54.76 -30.10
CA LEU A 208 31.30 -54.22 -29.70
C LEU A 208 31.35 -52.70 -29.57
N LEU A 209 32.36 -52.17 -28.86
CA LEU A 209 32.61 -50.72 -28.76
C LEU A 209 32.77 -50.07 -30.15
N ALA A 210 33.51 -50.72 -31.05
CA ALA A 210 33.71 -50.22 -32.40
C ALA A 210 32.44 -50.27 -33.28
N SER A 211 31.52 -51.20 -33.00
CA SER A 211 30.21 -51.27 -33.68
C SER A 211 29.18 -50.29 -33.12
N GLU A 212 29.25 -49.99 -31.83
CA GLU A 212 28.32 -49.10 -31.14
C GLU A 212 28.64 -47.62 -31.39
N TYR A 213 29.93 -47.27 -31.46
CA TYR A 213 30.38 -45.89 -31.64
C TYR A 213 31.16 -45.73 -32.95
N ASN A 214 30.47 -45.27 -34.01
CA ASN A 214 31.12 -44.88 -35.27
C ASN A 214 31.99 -43.62 -35.08
N ILE A 215 31.53 -42.68 -34.26
CA ILE A 215 32.28 -41.52 -33.77
C ILE A 215 32.22 -41.57 -32.25
N VAL A 216 33.36 -41.79 -31.58
CA VAL A 216 33.43 -41.86 -30.12
C VAL A 216 33.16 -40.47 -29.53
N PRO A 217 32.15 -40.30 -28.65
CA PRO A 217 31.91 -39.03 -27.96
C PRO A 217 33.12 -38.61 -27.12
N GLN A 218 33.41 -37.30 -27.08
CA GLN A 218 34.65 -36.79 -26.51
C GLN A 218 34.75 -37.03 -25.00
N ALA A 219 33.69 -36.77 -24.22
CA ALA A 219 33.73 -36.96 -22.77
C ALA A 219 33.78 -38.44 -22.39
N PHE A 220 32.98 -39.28 -23.08
CA PHE A 220 33.04 -40.75 -22.95
C PHE A 220 34.47 -41.28 -23.20
N GLY A 221 35.06 -40.92 -24.35
CA GLY A 221 36.36 -41.42 -24.77
C GLY A 221 37.51 -40.96 -23.88
N LEU A 222 37.53 -39.69 -23.48
CA LEU A 222 38.56 -39.14 -22.59
C LEU A 222 38.48 -39.76 -21.19
N HIS A 223 37.28 -39.90 -20.63
CA HIS A 223 37.08 -40.46 -19.29
C HIS A 223 37.44 -41.95 -19.23
N LEU A 224 36.95 -42.75 -20.19
CA LEU A 224 37.28 -44.17 -20.29
C LEU A 224 38.79 -44.38 -20.43
N LEU A 225 39.46 -43.59 -21.29
CA LEU A 225 40.90 -43.69 -21.48
C LEU A 225 41.69 -43.31 -20.22
N HIS A 226 41.26 -42.26 -19.51
CA HIS A 226 41.87 -41.83 -18.25
C HIS A 226 41.77 -42.92 -17.17
N ARG A 227 40.59 -43.54 -17.02
CA ARG A 227 40.36 -44.63 -16.06
C ARG A 227 41.16 -45.88 -16.41
N LEU A 228 41.24 -46.24 -17.70
CA LEU A 228 42.05 -47.38 -18.16
C LEU A 228 43.55 -47.14 -17.96
N ASP A 229 44.04 -45.91 -18.16
CA ASP A 229 45.45 -45.55 -17.90
C ASP A 229 45.77 -45.57 -16.38
N GLN A 230 44.81 -45.27 -15.50
CA GLN A 230 44.95 -45.36 -14.03
C GLN A 230 44.99 -46.80 -13.49
N ALA A 231 44.30 -47.74 -14.13
CA ALA A 231 44.21 -49.15 -13.68
C ALA A 231 45.54 -49.93 -13.79
N GLY A 232 46.58 -49.35 -14.41
CA GLY A 232 47.91 -49.95 -14.51
C GLY A 232 48.12 -50.88 -15.71
N LYS A 233 49.37 -51.34 -15.90
CA LYS A 233 49.81 -52.14 -17.06
C LYS A 233 49.47 -53.64 -16.93
N GLU A 234 48.19 -54.01 -16.88
CA GLU A 234 47.80 -55.38 -17.29
C GLU A 234 47.96 -55.47 -18.81
N GLY A 235 48.74 -56.44 -19.31
CA GLY A 235 49.14 -56.53 -20.73
C GLY A 235 47.96 -56.49 -21.72
N ASP A 236 46.82 -57.03 -21.31
CA ASP A 236 45.65 -57.23 -22.16
C ASP A 236 44.78 -55.97 -22.33
N ILE A 237 44.86 -54.99 -21.42
CA ILE A 237 44.08 -53.74 -21.46
C ILE A 237 44.61 -52.76 -22.52
N ARG A 238 45.91 -52.86 -22.88
CA ARG A 238 46.56 -51.95 -23.83
C ARG A 238 45.90 -51.96 -25.22
N MET A 239 45.27 -53.06 -25.61
CA MET A 239 44.58 -53.18 -26.90
C MET A 239 43.41 -52.20 -26.98
N VAL A 240 42.58 -52.13 -25.94
CA VAL A 240 41.41 -51.24 -25.87
C VAL A 240 41.87 -49.77 -25.83
N SER A 241 42.86 -49.44 -25.00
CA SER A 241 43.41 -48.08 -24.92
C SER A 241 44.06 -47.62 -26.23
N LYS A 242 44.74 -48.51 -26.96
CA LYS A 242 45.33 -48.20 -28.27
C LYS A 242 44.25 -47.93 -29.32
N TRP A 243 43.19 -48.74 -29.35
CA TRP A 243 42.04 -48.49 -30.22
C TRP A 243 41.38 -47.14 -29.90
N LEU A 244 41.12 -46.85 -28.63
CA LEU A 244 40.53 -45.57 -28.20
C LEU A 244 41.39 -44.37 -28.64
N LYS A 245 42.72 -44.44 -28.44
CA LYS A 245 43.68 -43.41 -28.86
C LYS A 245 43.64 -43.18 -30.38
N LEU A 246 43.54 -44.25 -31.18
CA LEU A 246 43.45 -44.16 -32.63
C LEU A 246 42.09 -43.63 -33.11
N SER A 247 40.99 -44.04 -32.48
CA SER A 247 39.63 -43.58 -32.81
C SER A 247 39.44 -42.09 -32.48
N LEU A 248 40.01 -41.61 -31.36
CA LEU A 248 40.02 -40.18 -31.03
C LEU A 248 40.94 -39.39 -31.98
N ALA A 249 42.09 -39.94 -32.36
CA ALA A 249 43.01 -39.29 -33.32
C ALA A 249 42.40 -39.11 -34.72
N LYS A 250 41.52 -40.03 -35.16
CA LYS A 250 40.76 -39.89 -36.42
C LYS A 250 39.85 -38.67 -36.47
N GLN A 251 39.50 -38.09 -35.32
CA GLN A 251 38.70 -36.86 -35.22
C GLN A 251 39.55 -35.58 -35.37
N GLY A 252 40.85 -35.71 -35.67
CA GLY A 252 41.73 -34.60 -36.05
C GLY A 252 42.53 -33.96 -34.92
N SER A 253 42.70 -34.61 -33.76
CA SER A 253 43.48 -34.07 -32.63
C SER A 253 44.08 -35.18 -31.75
N THR A 254 45.27 -34.94 -31.20
CA THR A 254 45.94 -35.87 -30.25
C THR A 254 45.24 -35.86 -28.88
N TYR A 255 45.35 -36.94 -28.08
CA TYR A 255 44.75 -37.04 -26.74
C TYR A 255 45.04 -35.82 -25.83
N THR A 256 46.27 -35.30 -25.85
CA THR A 256 46.70 -34.11 -25.10
C THR A 256 46.07 -32.81 -25.60
N GLN A 257 45.73 -32.71 -26.87
CA GLN A 257 45.01 -31.57 -27.45
C GLN A 257 43.52 -31.63 -27.12
N LEU A 258 42.92 -32.83 -27.14
CA LEU A 258 41.51 -33.01 -26.79
C LEU A 258 41.23 -32.77 -25.30
N SER A 259 42.12 -33.21 -24.41
CA SER A 259 41.98 -32.96 -22.97
C SER A 259 42.08 -31.47 -22.62
N THR A 260 42.97 -30.73 -23.29
CA THR A 260 43.11 -29.28 -23.11
C THR A 260 41.91 -28.51 -23.67
N VAL A 261 41.37 -28.91 -24.82
CA VAL A 261 40.15 -28.32 -25.40
C VAL A 261 38.93 -28.60 -24.50
N SER A 262 38.78 -29.82 -23.97
CA SER A 262 37.69 -30.16 -23.04
C SER A 262 37.77 -29.32 -21.75
N ALA A 263 38.96 -29.22 -21.15
CA ALA A 263 39.16 -28.40 -19.95
C ALA A 263 38.93 -26.90 -20.21
N GLN A 264 39.27 -26.39 -21.40
CA GLN A 264 38.96 -25.02 -21.80
C GLN A 264 37.45 -24.81 -21.99
N ALA A 265 36.73 -25.78 -22.55
CA ALA A 265 35.28 -25.73 -22.71
C ALA A 265 34.56 -25.73 -21.36
N GLU A 266 34.98 -26.61 -20.42
CA GLU A 266 34.47 -26.65 -19.05
C GLU A 266 34.69 -25.33 -18.31
N ARG A 267 35.90 -24.75 -18.40
CA ARG A 267 36.19 -23.43 -17.81
C ARG A 267 35.35 -22.32 -18.41
N ALA A 268 35.23 -22.29 -19.74
CA ALA A 268 34.41 -21.30 -20.42
C ALA A 268 32.93 -21.40 -20.01
N GLN A 269 32.43 -22.62 -19.84
CA GLN A 269 31.08 -22.87 -19.34
C GLN A 269 30.91 -22.40 -17.90
N ALA A 270 31.85 -22.73 -17.00
CA ALA A 270 31.80 -22.29 -15.61
C ALA A 270 31.73 -20.75 -15.50
N VAL A 271 32.49 -20.04 -16.35
CA VAL A 271 32.41 -18.57 -16.46
C VAL A 271 31.04 -18.11 -16.94
N THR A 272 30.47 -18.70 -18.00
CA THR A 272 29.14 -18.33 -18.48
C THR A 272 28.04 -18.58 -17.43
N ILE A 273 28.10 -19.70 -16.70
CA ILE A 273 27.16 -20.01 -15.60
C ILE A 273 27.30 -18.97 -14.48
N SER A 274 28.53 -18.67 -14.07
CA SER A 274 28.81 -17.67 -13.04
C SER A 274 28.33 -16.27 -13.44
N ASN A 275 28.55 -15.86 -14.68
CA ASN A 275 28.05 -14.59 -15.22
C ASN A 275 26.52 -14.53 -15.24
N ALA A 276 25.86 -15.61 -15.69
CA ALA A 276 24.40 -15.68 -15.72
C ALA A 276 23.80 -15.58 -14.32
N ILE A 277 24.38 -16.28 -13.33
CA ILE A 277 23.96 -16.19 -11.93
C ILE A 277 24.17 -14.78 -11.37
N THR A 278 25.32 -14.17 -11.67
CA THR A 278 25.63 -12.79 -11.24
C THR A 278 24.61 -11.80 -11.81
N SER A 279 24.24 -11.95 -13.08
CA SER A 279 23.22 -11.11 -13.74
C SER A 279 21.81 -11.37 -13.19
N LEU A 280 21.44 -12.62 -12.91
CA LEU A 280 20.15 -12.93 -12.26
C LEU A 280 20.08 -12.32 -10.85
N ARG A 281 21.18 -12.39 -10.08
CA ARG A 281 21.28 -11.75 -8.76
C ARG A 281 21.10 -10.25 -8.86
N TYR A 282 21.76 -9.61 -9.83
CA TYR A 282 21.59 -8.19 -10.12
C TYR A 282 20.12 -7.86 -10.47
N LEU A 283 19.47 -8.65 -11.34
CA LEU A 283 18.08 -8.42 -11.74
C LEU A 283 17.09 -8.60 -10.57
N ALA A 284 17.37 -9.51 -9.64
CA ALA A 284 16.56 -9.72 -8.43
C ALA A 284 16.66 -8.53 -7.46
N GLN A 285 17.76 -7.79 -7.47
CA GLN A 285 18.03 -6.71 -6.52
C GLN A 285 17.77 -5.31 -7.10
N VAL A 286 17.80 -5.16 -8.44
CA VAL A 286 17.65 -3.85 -9.08
C VAL A 286 16.22 -3.32 -8.94
N ARG A 287 16.11 -2.08 -8.48
CA ARG A 287 14.87 -1.28 -8.56
C ARG A 287 14.63 -0.86 -10.01
N TRP A 288 14.10 -1.78 -10.82
CA TRP A 288 13.86 -1.55 -12.25
C TRP A 288 12.94 -0.36 -12.51
N ASP A 289 11.99 -0.08 -11.60
CA ASP A 289 11.15 1.12 -11.64
C ASP A 289 11.96 2.42 -11.70
N LYS A 290 13.13 2.47 -11.05
CA LYS A 290 14.04 3.63 -11.11
C LYS A 290 14.86 3.65 -12.38
N VAL A 291 15.27 2.50 -12.90
CA VAL A 291 16.04 2.41 -14.16
C VAL A 291 15.15 2.75 -15.36
N SER A 292 13.91 2.25 -15.39
CA SER A 292 12.96 2.52 -16.47
C SER A 292 12.55 3.99 -16.50
N LEU A 293 12.45 4.65 -15.33
CA LEU A 293 12.22 6.09 -15.22
C LEU A 293 13.27 6.92 -15.98
N ASP A 294 14.57 6.63 -15.78
CA ASP A 294 15.68 7.33 -16.47
C ASP A 294 15.70 7.08 -17.99
N LEU A 295 15.12 5.97 -18.43
CA LEU A 295 15.08 5.55 -19.83
C LEU A 295 13.80 5.97 -20.56
N ASN A 296 12.80 6.47 -19.84
CA ASN A 296 11.50 6.76 -20.39
C ASN A 296 11.52 8.06 -21.20
N MET A 297 11.46 7.95 -22.53
CA MET A 297 11.45 9.10 -23.43
C MET A 297 10.16 9.92 -23.37
N ILE A 298 9.06 9.37 -22.84
CA ILE A 298 7.78 10.08 -22.76
C ILE A 298 7.88 11.24 -21.79
N ASP A 299 8.56 11.06 -20.66
CA ASP A 299 8.79 12.14 -19.71
C ASP A 299 9.58 13.29 -20.34
N ALA A 300 10.57 12.99 -21.18
CA ALA A 300 11.32 14.00 -21.92
C ALA A 300 10.46 14.76 -22.96
N VAL A 301 9.43 14.11 -23.50
CA VAL A 301 8.46 14.75 -24.39
C VAL A 301 7.48 15.61 -23.59
N LEU A 302 6.90 15.06 -22.52
CA LEU A 302 5.97 15.77 -21.65
C LEU A 302 6.63 16.93 -20.91
N ALA A 303 7.95 16.88 -20.66
CA ALA A 303 8.73 17.99 -20.11
C ALA A 303 8.74 19.23 -21.02
N LYS A 304 8.33 19.12 -22.29
CA LYS A 304 8.09 20.25 -23.20
C LYS A 304 6.71 20.88 -23.02
N ASP A 305 6.04 20.57 -21.91
CA ASP A 305 4.80 21.19 -21.45
C ASP A 305 4.92 22.72 -21.45
N PRO A 306 4.07 23.45 -22.20
CA PRO A 306 4.19 24.90 -22.29
C PRO A 306 3.80 25.61 -20.99
N ALA A 307 3.10 24.93 -20.07
CA ALA A 307 2.84 25.45 -18.74
C ALA A 307 4.02 25.22 -17.75
N GLU A 308 5.08 24.51 -18.14
CA GLU A 308 6.24 24.16 -17.31
C GLU A 308 5.90 23.43 -16.00
N VAL A 309 4.70 22.84 -15.90
CA VAL A 309 4.22 22.21 -14.66
C VAL A 309 4.65 20.75 -14.58
N PHE A 310 4.73 20.05 -15.72
CA PHE A 310 5.03 18.61 -15.76
C PHE A 310 6.29 18.20 -14.97
N GLN A 311 7.33 19.05 -14.97
CA GLN A 311 8.58 18.75 -14.25
C GLN A 311 8.37 18.72 -12.72
N HIS A 312 7.37 19.45 -12.22
CA HIS A 312 7.07 19.62 -10.81
C HIS A 312 5.87 18.79 -10.33
N ILE A 313 5.38 17.81 -11.10
CA ILE A 313 4.26 16.94 -10.67
C ILE A 313 4.74 15.72 -9.87
N SER A 314 3.86 15.20 -9.02
CA SER A 314 4.11 14.01 -8.19
C SER A 314 4.31 12.75 -9.02
N ASP A 315 5.05 11.78 -8.48
CA ASP A 315 5.30 10.49 -9.13
C ASP A 315 4.00 9.72 -9.42
N ASP A 316 2.99 9.84 -8.56
CA ASP A 316 1.65 9.29 -8.78
C ASP A 316 0.95 9.93 -9.99
N THR A 317 1.10 11.24 -10.16
CA THR A 317 0.55 11.99 -11.30
C THR A 317 1.29 11.61 -12.60
N ARG A 318 2.63 11.51 -12.58
CA ARG A 318 3.41 11.02 -13.73
C ARG A 318 2.95 9.63 -14.14
N SER A 319 2.78 8.74 -13.17
CA SER A 319 2.30 7.37 -13.40
C SER A 319 0.89 7.35 -13.99
N LEU A 320 0.00 8.23 -13.52
CA LEU A 320 -1.34 8.40 -14.09
C LEU A 320 -1.27 8.82 -15.57
N TYR A 321 -0.43 9.79 -15.92
CA TYR A 321 -0.30 10.31 -17.28
C TYR A 321 0.22 9.21 -18.22
N ARG A 322 1.25 8.49 -17.80
CA ARG A 322 1.80 7.34 -18.54
C ARG A 322 0.76 6.23 -18.76
N ARG A 323 -0.03 5.89 -17.74
CA ARG A 323 -1.11 4.90 -17.88
C ARG A 323 -2.15 5.33 -18.90
N THR A 324 -2.52 6.60 -18.95
CA THR A 324 -3.45 7.10 -19.97
C THR A 324 -2.84 7.03 -21.37
N ILE A 325 -1.57 7.43 -21.52
CA ILE A 325 -0.85 7.37 -22.80
C ILE A 325 -0.84 5.93 -23.34
N VAL A 326 -0.41 4.96 -22.53
CA VAL A 326 -0.38 3.54 -22.90
C VAL A 326 -1.77 3.03 -23.26
N ARG A 327 -2.83 3.45 -22.54
CA ARG A 327 -4.22 3.06 -22.83
C ARG A 327 -4.68 3.56 -24.22
N ILE A 328 -4.32 4.78 -24.58
CA ILE A 328 -4.68 5.38 -25.89
C ILE A 328 -3.86 4.73 -27.01
N ALA A 329 -2.55 4.57 -26.81
CA ALA A 329 -1.64 3.91 -27.76
C ALA A 329 -2.12 2.49 -28.10
N ASP A 330 -2.49 1.72 -27.08
CA ASP A 330 -3.00 0.35 -27.19
C ASP A 330 -4.22 0.15 -28.10
N ARG A 331 -5.00 1.21 -28.28
CA ARG A 331 -6.30 1.19 -28.97
C ARG A 331 -6.21 1.81 -30.36
N THR A 332 -5.28 2.73 -30.54
CA THR A 332 -5.01 3.41 -31.81
C THR A 332 -3.96 2.69 -32.63
N GLY A 333 -3.12 1.86 -32.00
CA GLY A 333 -1.94 1.26 -32.63
C GLY A 333 -0.78 2.24 -32.79
N ALA A 334 -0.93 3.48 -32.31
CA ALA A 334 0.13 4.48 -32.29
C ALA A 334 1.18 4.14 -31.22
N HIS A 335 2.40 4.63 -31.40
CA HIS A 335 3.45 4.49 -30.39
C HIS A 335 3.19 5.45 -29.21
N ASP A 336 3.52 5.03 -27.98
CA ASP A 336 3.28 5.84 -26.76
C ASP A 336 3.83 7.27 -26.85
N ILE A 337 5.01 7.42 -27.47
CA ILE A 337 5.65 8.72 -27.70
C ILE A 337 4.82 9.63 -28.61
N ASP A 338 4.17 9.08 -29.63
CA ASP A 338 3.40 9.88 -30.58
C ASP A 338 2.12 10.41 -29.92
N VAL A 339 1.49 9.61 -29.05
CA VAL A 339 0.40 10.07 -28.18
C VAL A 339 0.86 11.22 -27.28
N ALA A 340 2.04 11.09 -26.66
CA ALA A 340 2.61 12.14 -25.82
C ALA A 340 2.92 13.42 -26.61
N ARG A 341 3.49 13.30 -27.81
CA ARG A 341 3.76 14.44 -28.71
C ARG A 341 2.49 15.16 -29.11
N GLU A 342 1.43 14.42 -29.43
CA GLU A 342 0.15 15.01 -29.82
C GLU A 342 -0.49 15.77 -28.64
N ALA A 343 -0.44 15.22 -27.42
CA ALA A 343 -0.89 15.93 -26.22
C ALA A 343 -0.12 17.26 -26.00
N VAL A 344 1.21 17.25 -26.17
CA VAL A 344 2.05 18.45 -26.09
C VAL A 344 1.72 19.45 -27.20
N ARG A 345 1.50 18.97 -28.43
CA ARG A 345 1.13 19.80 -29.58
C ARG A 345 -0.18 20.55 -29.33
N MET A 346 -1.19 19.86 -28.81
CA MET A 346 -2.49 20.46 -28.48
C MET A 346 -2.38 21.50 -27.37
N ALA A 347 -1.62 21.22 -26.30
CA ALA A 347 -1.37 22.18 -25.22
C ALA A 347 -0.63 23.43 -25.72
N ARG A 348 0.37 23.26 -26.59
CA ARG A 348 1.11 24.37 -27.20
C ARG A 348 0.23 25.23 -28.10
N GLN A 349 -0.62 24.61 -28.91
CA GLN A 349 -1.55 25.33 -29.78
C GLN A 349 -2.50 26.24 -28.97
N GLN A 350 -2.96 25.80 -27.79
CA GLN A 350 -3.76 26.64 -26.90
C GLN A 350 -2.96 27.79 -26.29
N TYR A 351 -1.76 27.50 -25.81
CA TYR A 351 -0.86 28.51 -25.24
C TYR A 351 -0.56 29.66 -26.23
N GLU A 352 -0.26 29.31 -27.49
CA GLU A 352 0.00 30.27 -28.57
C GLU A 352 -1.25 31.08 -28.93
N SER A 353 -2.42 30.43 -29.02
CA SER A 353 -3.69 31.09 -29.38
C SER A 353 -4.15 32.16 -28.36
N ARG A 354 -3.75 32.02 -27.09
CA ARG A 354 -4.12 32.92 -26.00
C ARG A 354 -3.01 33.90 -25.60
N HIS A 355 -2.02 34.12 -26.46
CA HIS A 355 -0.93 35.07 -26.21
C HIS A 355 -0.21 34.83 -24.87
N GLY A 356 -0.03 33.56 -24.46
CA GLY A 356 0.70 33.21 -23.24
C GLY A 356 -0.08 33.37 -21.93
N ILE A 357 -1.39 33.67 -21.95
CA ILE A 357 -2.22 33.66 -20.73
C ILE A 357 -2.31 32.23 -20.20
N VAL A 358 -1.83 32.02 -18.97
CA VAL A 358 -1.81 30.72 -18.29
C VAL A 358 -3.24 30.25 -18.02
N ASP A 359 -3.70 29.27 -18.81
CA ASP A 359 -4.92 28.50 -18.61
C ASP A 359 -4.54 27.04 -18.39
N ARG A 360 -5.39 26.27 -17.72
CA ARG A 360 -5.22 24.83 -17.54
C ARG A 360 -5.10 24.09 -18.88
N ARG A 361 -5.72 24.61 -19.94
CA ARG A 361 -5.64 24.07 -21.31
C ARG A 361 -4.25 24.14 -21.90
N ASN A 362 -3.38 24.99 -21.35
CA ASN A 362 -1.99 25.09 -21.75
C ASN A 362 -1.13 23.99 -21.11
N HIS A 363 -1.67 23.24 -20.15
CA HIS A 363 -0.96 22.16 -19.49
C HIS A 363 -1.26 20.81 -20.15
N VAL A 364 -0.21 20.01 -20.40
CA VAL A 364 -0.34 18.66 -21.00
C VAL A 364 -1.32 17.75 -20.26
N GLY A 365 -1.40 17.87 -18.93
CA GLY A 365 -2.31 17.08 -18.10
C GLY A 365 -3.78 17.24 -18.49
N TYR A 366 -4.20 18.40 -19.02
CA TYR A 366 -5.57 18.62 -19.45
C TYR A 366 -5.99 17.64 -20.56
N TYR A 367 -5.07 17.29 -21.47
CA TYR A 367 -5.29 16.35 -22.56
C TYR A 367 -5.06 14.88 -22.18
N LEU A 368 -4.49 14.61 -21.00
CA LEU A 368 -4.17 13.26 -20.54
C LEU A 368 -5.09 12.74 -19.44
N VAL A 369 -5.65 13.61 -18.60
CA VAL A 369 -6.49 13.18 -17.46
C VAL A 369 -7.78 13.97 -17.31
N ASP A 370 -7.96 15.06 -18.03
CA ASP A 370 -9.14 15.93 -17.91
C ASP A 370 -9.98 15.95 -19.20
N GLU A 371 -10.88 16.93 -19.35
CA GLU A 371 -11.81 17.04 -20.48
C GLU A 371 -11.13 16.99 -21.88
N GLY A 372 -9.87 17.43 -21.99
CA GLY A 372 -9.11 17.42 -23.23
C GLY A 372 -8.77 16.02 -23.77
N VAL A 373 -8.90 14.97 -22.94
CA VAL A 373 -8.64 13.58 -23.32
C VAL A 373 -9.49 13.13 -24.50
N ASP A 374 -10.74 13.59 -24.58
CA ASP A 374 -11.61 13.19 -25.67
C ASP A 374 -11.20 13.82 -27.01
N ALA A 375 -10.70 15.05 -26.98
CA ALA A 375 -10.13 15.69 -28.17
C ALA A 375 -8.86 14.97 -28.63
N LEU A 376 -8.00 14.55 -27.70
CA LEU A 376 -6.80 13.75 -28.00
C LEU A 376 -7.15 12.38 -28.61
N LYS A 377 -8.15 11.69 -28.05
CA LYS A 377 -8.65 10.41 -28.58
C LYS A 377 -9.15 10.56 -30.03
N VAL A 378 -9.93 11.60 -30.31
CA VAL A 378 -10.43 11.86 -31.67
C VAL A 378 -9.29 12.14 -32.65
N ALA A 379 -8.31 12.95 -32.25
CA ALA A 379 -7.15 13.27 -33.10
C ALA A 379 -6.33 12.03 -33.49
N LEU A 380 -6.25 11.02 -32.62
CA LEU A 380 -5.49 9.79 -32.84
C LEU A 380 -6.32 8.64 -33.44
N GLY A 381 -7.58 8.87 -33.82
CA GLY A 381 -8.44 7.83 -34.40
C GLY A 381 -8.86 6.75 -33.40
N TYR A 382 -8.98 7.08 -32.12
CA TYR A 382 -9.36 6.14 -31.06
C TYR A 382 -10.81 5.66 -31.22
N ILE A 383 -11.02 4.34 -31.26
CA ILE A 383 -12.35 3.73 -31.34
C ILE A 383 -12.81 3.31 -29.93
N PRO A 384 -13.78 4.00 -29.32
CA PRO A 384 -14.23 3.70 -27.97
C PRO A 384 -15.04 2.41 -27.90
N LYS A 385 -14.81 1.62 -26.84
CA LYS A 385 -15.59 0.41 -26.55
C LYS A 385 -17.07 0.75 -26.29
N PRO A 386 -17.99 -0.20 -26.48
CA PRO A 386 -19.39 -0.02 -26.06
C PRO A 386 -19.52 0.40 -24.59
N THR A 387 -18.71 -0.18 -23.71
CA THR A 387 -18.66 0.18 -22.28
C THR A 387 -18.16 1.60 -22.04
N GLU A 388 -17.19 2.07 -22.82
CA GLU A 388 -16.68 3.45 -22.74
C GLU A 388 -17.70 4.47 -23.25
N ARG A 389 -18.46 4.12 -24.30
CA ARG A 389 -19.57 4.93 -24.81
C ARG A 389 -20.67 5.07 -23.75
N LEU A 390 -21.04 3.95 -23.11
CA LEU A 390 -22.01 3.97 -22.01
C LEU A 390 -21.52 4.84 -20.84
N ARG A 391 -20.27 4.66 -20.40
CA ARG A 391 -19.66 5.50 -19.34
C ARG A 391 -19.66 6.98 -19.71
N LYS A 392 -19.34 7.31 -20.96
CA LYS A 392 -19.36 8.69 -21.47
C LYS A 392 -20.77 9.27 -21.42
N TYR A 393 -21.76 8.54 -21.92
CA TYR A 393 -23.17 8.95 -21.84
C TYR A 393 -23.62 9.20 -20.39
N ILE A 394 -23.28 8.27 -19.48
CA ILE A 394 -23.54 8.41 -18.04
C ILE A 394 -22.89 9.67 -17.48
N LYS A 395 -21.65 10.01 -17.85
CA LYS A 395 -20.96 11.21 -17.34
C LYS A 395 -21.55 12.50 -17.89
N GLU A 396 -21.88 12.54 -19.18
CA GLU A 396 -22.52 13.71 -19.84
C GLU A 396 -23.91 13.99 -19.27
N HIS A 397 -24.65 12.95 -18.87
CA HIS A 397 -26.00 13.05 -18.31
C HIS A 397 -26.05 12.62 -16.84
N SER A 398 -24.98 12.83 -16.09
CA SER A 398 -24.75 12.27 -14.74
C SER A 398 -25.91 12.47 -13.78
N THR A 399 -26.44 13.68 -13.69
CA THR A 399 -27.56 14.02 -12.80
C THR A 399 -28.83 13.29 -13.21
N SER A 400 -29.20 13.34 -14.50
CA SER A 400 -30.43 12.72 -15.01
C SER A 400 -30.37 11.20 -14.95
N THR A 401 -29.24 10.59 -15.29
CA THR A 401 -29.09 9.13 -15.26
C THR A 401 -29.07 8.59 -13.83
N TYR A 402 -28.38 9.26 -12.90
CA TYR A 402 -28.34 8.83 -11.50
C TYR A 402 -29.69 9.01 -10.81
N LEU A 403 -30.27 10.22 -10.84
CA LEU A 403 -31.55 10.49 -10.20
C LEU A 403 -32.70 9.75 -10.88
N GLY A 404 -32.65 9.60 -12.21
CA GLY A 404 -33.61 8.79 -12.96
C GLY A 404 -33.55 7.32 -12.58
N PHE A 405 -32.35 6.74 -12.45
CA PHE A 405 -32.19 5.37 -11.97
C PHE A 405 -32.76 5.20 -10.56
N VAL A 406 -32.39 6.09 -9.62
CA VAL A 406 -32.91 6.05 -8.26
C VAL A 406 -34.43 6.19 -8.24
N ALA A 407 -35.01 7.12 -9.00
CA ALA A 407 -36.44 7.32 -9.06
C ALA A 407 -37.18 6.11 -9.64
N VAL A 408 -36.74 5.57 -10.79
CA VAL A 408 -37.35 4.41 -11.43
C VAL A 408 -37.26 3.17 -10.54
N THR A 409 -36.08 2.89 -9.97
CA THR A 409 -35.91 1.77 -9.05
C THR A 409 -36.77 1.94 -7.79
N THR A 410 -36.85 3.15 -7.23
CA THR A 410 -37.72 3.43 -6.07
C THR A 410 -39.19 3.17 -6.41
N ILE A 411 -39.66 3.63 -7.57
CA ILE A 411 -41.05 3.40 -8.02
C ILE A 411 -41.30 1.91 -8.20
N ILE A 412 -40.43 1.18 -8.91
CA ILE A 412 -40.57 -0.27 -9.13
C ILE A 412 -40.62 -1.03 -7.80
N LEU A 413 -39.69 -0.74 -6.89
CA LEU A 413 -39.64 -1.39 -5.58
C LEU A 413 -40.84 -1.02 -4.71
N SER A 414 -41.30 0.23 -4.75
CA SER A 414 -42.50 0.67 -4.02
C SER A 414 -43.76 -0.01 -4.56
N THR A 415 -43.92 -0.08 -5.88
CA THR A 415 -45.05 -0.76 -6.51
C THR A 415 -45.03 -2.26 -6.19
N LEU A 416 -43.86 -2.90 -6.22
CA LEU A 416 -43.70 -4.29 -5.83
C LEU A 416 -44.06 -4.50 -4.36
N LEU A 417 -43.56 -3.64 -3.47
CA LEU A 417 -43.87 -3.70 -2.04
C LEU A 417 -45.38 -3.61 -1.80
N ILE A 418 -46.05 -2.63 -2.42
CA ILE A 418 -47.50 -2.46 -2.31
C ILE A 418 -48.27 -3.65 -2.92
N ALA A 419 -47.83 -4.17 -4.07
CA ALA A 419 -48.47 -5.31 -4.72
C ALA A 419 -48.37 -6.61 -3.90
N LEU A 420 -47.27 -6.77 -3.14
CA LEU A 420 -47.08 -7.89 -2.22
C LEU A 420 -47.85 -7.72 -0.91
N SER A 421 -48.36 -6.52 -0.62
CA SER A 421 -48.97 -6.19 0.68
C SER A 421 -50.45 -6.55 0.77
N ASP A 422 -51.07 -7.14 -0.26
CA ASP A 422 -52.50 -7.48 -0.34
C ASP A 422 -53.42 -6.43 0.32
N THR A 423 -53.23 -5.16 -0.04
CA THR A 423 -53.91 -4.04 0.62
C THR A 423 -55.38 -3.97 0.21
N VAL A 424 -56.24 -4.63 0.96
CA VAL A 424 -57.71 -4.58 0.79
C VAL A 424 -58.28 -3.35 1.52
N MET A 425 -59.11 -2.57 0.81
CA MET A 425 -60.09 -1.59 1.35
C MET A 425 -59.59 -0.57 2.41
N LEU A 426 -58.39 -0.02 2.27
CA LEU A 426 -57.91 1.08 3.11
C LEU A 426 -58.49 2.46 2.67
N PRO A 427 -58.75 3.38 3.61
CA PRO A 427 -59.05 4.77 3.28
C PRO A 427 -57.92 5.43 2.46
N ILE A 428 -58.27 6.31 1.53
CA ILE A 428 -57.32 6.99 0.62
C ILE A 428 -56.17 7.65 1.38
N ALA A 429 -56.45 8.28 2.53
CA ALA A 429 -55.42 8.92 3.36
C ALA A 429 -54.40 7.90 3.92
N ALA A 430 -54.84 6.72 4.35
CA ALA A 430 -53.98 5.66 4.84
C ALA A 430 -53.11 5.07 3.71
N MET A 431 -53.71 4.90 2.53
CA MET A 431 -52.99 4.47 1.32
C MET A 431 -51.88 5.46 0.92
N LEU A 432 -52.14 6.77 0.99
CA LEU A 432 -51.14 7.81 0.69
C LEU A 432 -49.96 7.78 1.68
N VAL A 433 -50.23 7.58 2.97
CA VAL A 433 -49.18 7.44 3.99
C VAL A 433 -48.34 6.19 3.73
N MET A 434 -48.97 5.06 3.44
CA MET A 434 -48.28 3.80 3.15
C MET A 434 -47.40 3.91 1.90
N VAL A 435 -47.91 4.51 0.82
CA VAL A 435 -47.12 4.78 -0.39
C VAL A 435 -45.90 5.64 -0.04
N THR A 436 -46.09 6.69 0.76
CA THR A 436 -45.00 7.59 1.16
C THR A 436 -43.94 6.86 1.99
N VAL A 437 -44.36 6.05 2.97
CA VAL A 437 -43.45 5.24 3.80
C VAL A 437 -42.72 4.20 2.95
N GLY A 438 -43.42 3.51 2.05
CA GLY A 438 -42.83 2.55 1.11
C GLY A 438 -41.80 3.20 0.20
N MET A 439 -42.08 4.39 -0.33
CA MET A 439 -41.13 5.16 -1.13
C MET A 439 -39.89 5.56 -0.32
N LEU A 440 -40.05 5.98 0.95
CA LEU A 440 -38.91 6.31 1.81
C LEU A 440 -38.01 5.10 2.06
N LEU A 441 -38.57 3.94 2.41
CA LEU A 441 -37.81 2.71 2.66
C LEU A 441 -37.10 2.20 1.39
N THR A 442 -37.85 2.09 0.30
CA THR A 442 -37.31 1.55 -0.96
C THR A 442 -36.33 2.52 -1.64
N SER A 443 -36.41 3.82 -1.38
CA SER A 443 -35.42 4.79 -1.87
C SER A 443 -34.02 4.58 -1.29
N GLU A 444 -33.88 4.13 -0.03
CA GLU A 444 -32.56 3.79 0.54
C GLU A 444 -31.97 2.57 -0.18
N ILE A 445 -32.80 1.56 -0.45
CA ILE A 445 -32.40 0.36 -1.20
C ILE A 445 -31.99 0.74 -2.62
N ALA A 446 -32.77 1.61 -3.28
CA ALA A 446 -32.46 2.11 -4.62
C ALA A 446 -31.14 2.89 -4.66
N LEU A 447 -30.88 3.75 -3.66
CA LEU A 447 -29.62 4.50 -3.53
C LEU A 447 -28.44 3.58 -3.25
N ALA A 448 -28.60 2.56 -2.40
CA ALA A 448 -27.58 1.57 -2.12
C ALA A 448 -27.23 0.75 -3.38
N LEU A 449 -28.25 0.34 -4.16
CA LEU A 449 -28.06 -0.34 -5.44
C LEU A 449 -27.40 0.59 -6.48
N ALA A 450 -27.79 1.86 -6.53
CA ALA A 450 -27.17 2.85 -7.40
C ALA A 450 -25.70 3.01 -7.03
N HIS A 451 -25.37 3.16 -5.75
CA HIS A 451 -24.00 3.28 -5.30
C HIS A 451 -23.17 2.05 -5.71
N PHE A 452 -23.69 0.85 -5.49
CA PHE A 452 -23.06 -0.41 -5.90
C PHE A 452 -22.85 -0.53 -7.42
N LEU A 453 -23.85 -0.17 -8.23
CA LEU A 453 -23.80 -0.30 -9.68
C LEU A 453 -22.86 0.74 -10.31
N PHE A 454 -23.00 2.01 -9.93
CA PHE A 454 -22.23 3.10 -10.54
C PHE A 454 -20.76 3.06 -10.15
N THR A 455 -20.40 2.67 -8.92
CA THR A 455 -18.99 2.49 -8.51
C THR A 455 -18.28 1.39 -9.32
N ARG A 456 -19.01 0.36 -9.78
CA ARG A 456 -18.46 -0.68 -10.66
C ARG A 456 -18.39 -0.27 -12.12
N ILE A 457 -19.33 0.59 -12.56
CA ILE A 457 -19.35 1.09 -13.93
C ILE A 457 -18.26 2.14 -14.13
N LEU A 458 -18.07 3.05 -13.18
CA LEU A 458 -17.16 4.19 -13.29
C LEU A 458 -15.72 3.81 -12.94
N GLU A 459 -14.78 4.58 -13.47
CA GLU A 459 -13.36 4.48 -13.09
C GLU A 459 -13.03 5.61 -12.12
N PRO A 460 -12.32 5.34 -11.00
CA PRO A 460 -11.86 6.36 -10.07
C PRO A 460 -11.01 7.42 -10.77
N LYS A 461 -11.29 8.71 -10.54
CA LYS A 461 -10.51 9.84 -11.06
C LYS A 461 -9.68 10.47 -9.94
N PRO A 462 -8.43 10.03 -9.72
CA PRO A 462 -7.53 10.72 -8.80
C PRO A 462 -7.23 12.14 -9.27
N LEU A 463 -7.10 13.05 -8.32
CA LEU A 463 -6.64 14.41 -8.60
C LEU A 463 -5.13 14.43 -8.82
N SER A 464 -4.69 15.22 -9.81
CA SER A 464 -3.27 15.45 -10.07
C SER A 464 -2.66 16.35 -8.99
N ALA A 465 -1.40 16.11 -8.62
CA ALA A 465 -0.72 16.87 -7.57
C ALA A 465 0.71 17.24 -7.97
N LEU A 466 1.21 18.35 -7.42
CA LEU A 466 2.60 18.78 -7.51
C LEU A 466 3.50 17.97 -6.56
N ASP A 467 4.76 17.75 -6.94
CA ASP A 467 5.81 17.20 -6.08
C ASP A 467 6.50 18.33 -5.31
N LEU A 468 6.22 18.42 -4.01
CA LEU A 468 6.76 19.45 -3.12
C LEU A 468 7.76 18.88 -2.11
N LYS A 469 8.54 17.85 -2.49
CA LYS A 469 9.57 17.25 -1.63
C LYS A 469 10.64 18.24 -1.16
N GLU A 470 11.02 19.21 -2.00
CA GLU A 470 12.00 20.25 -1.66
C GLU A 470 11.44 21.37 -0.76
N GLY A 471 10.12 21.40 -0.58
CA GLY A 471 9.40 22.36 0.26
C GLY A 471 8.23 23.01 -0.48
N VAL A 472 7.31 23.64 0.26
CA VAL A 472 6.10 24.25 -0.34
C VAL A 472 6.36 25.61 -0.99
N GLY A 473 7.30 26.37 -0.41
CA GLY A 473 7.73 27.68 -0.87
C GLY A 473 6.75 28.83 -0.53
N LYS A 474 7.29 30.06 -0.55
CA LYS A 474 6.59 31.28 -0.10
C LYS A 474 5.25 31.55 -0.80
N GLY A 475 5.10 31.17 -2.07
CA GLY A 475 3.86 31.35 -2.84
C GLY A 475 2.72 30.41 -2.45
N ARG A 476 3.00 29.41 -1.59
CA ARG A 476 2.04 28.39 -1.12
C ARG A 476 2.01 28.32 0.41
N ARG A 477 2.36 29.42 1.08
CA ARG A 477 2.32 29.52 2.54
C ARG A 477 0.97 29.06 3.05
N THR A 478 1.03 28.17 4.02
CA THR A 478 -0.13 27.46 4.53
C THR A 478 -0.14 27.49 6.04
N VAL A 479 -1.32 27.67 6.64
CA VAL A 479 -1.50 27.55 8.09
C VAL A 479 -2.35 26.32 8.39
N VAL A 480 -1.84 25.42 9.22
CA VAL A 480 -2.60 24.33 9.83
C VAL A 480 -3.27 24.88 11.08
N VAL A 481 -4.59 24.97 11.04
CA VAL A 481 -5.41 25.49 12.14
C VAL A 481 -6.11 24.36 12.88
N MET A 482 -6.09 24.41 14.22
CA MET A 482 -6.82 23.51 15.11
C MET A 482 -7.83 24.31 15.94
N PRO A 483 -9.10 24.40 15.52
CA PRO A 483 -10.13 25.09 16.27
C PRO A 483 -10.49 24.32 17.54
N SER A 484 -10.28 24.91 18.73
CA SER A 484 -10.59 24.28 20.02
C SER A 484 -11.13 25.29 21.05
N MET A 485 -11.48 24.84 22.25
CA MET A 485 -12.03 25.68 23.32
C MET A 485 -11.25 25.46 24.61
N PHE A 486 -11.12 26.49 25.43
CA PHE A 486 -10.48 26.36 26.74
C PHE A 486 -11.32 25.44 27.64
N ARG A 487 -10.69 24.42 28.25
CA ARG A 487 -11.37 23.47 29.15
C ARG A 487 -10.64 23.36 30.49
N ASP A 488 -9.49 22.69 30.47
CA ASP A 488 -8.64 22.40 31.61
C ASP A 488 -7.19 22.22 31.14
N ALA A 489 -6.27 22.17 32.09
CA ALA A 489 -4.83 21.99 31.89
C ALA A 489 -4.48 20.74 31.07
N VAL A 490 -5.14 19.62 31.36
CA VAL A 490 -4.90 18.33 30.71
C VAL A 490 -5.28 18.39 29.22
N SER A 491 -6.40 19.05 28.91
CA SER A 491 -6.85 19.27 27.54
C SER A 491 -5.90 20.21 26.79
N ALA A 492 -5.38 21.23 27.46
CA ALA A 492 -4.38 22.14 26.90
C ALA A 492 -3.08 21.39 26.53
N GLU A 493 -2.57 20.54 27.43
CA GLU A 493 -1.39 19.72 27.18
C GLU A 493 -1.60 18.75 25.99
N LYS A 494 -2.75 18.06 25.94
CA LYS A 494 -3.10 17.18 24.82
C LYS A 494 -3.17 17.92 23.49
N LEU A 495 -3.72 19.14 23.48
CA LEU A 495 -3.81 19.98 22.28
C LEU A 495 -2.42 20.44 21.80
N LEU A 496 -1.53 20.82 22.72
CA LEU A 496 -0.13 21.17 22.41
C LEU A 496 0.65 19.96 21.88
N GLN A 497 0.48 18.78 22.50
CA GLN A 497 1.07 17.53 22.01
C GLN A 497 0.55 17.16 20.62
N ARG A 498 -0.75 17.36 20.36
CA ARG A 498 -1.35 17.18 19.03
C ARG A 498 -0.74 18.12 18.01
N MET A 499 -0.59 19.40 18.37
CA MET A 499 0.05 20.42 17.54
C MET A 499 1.50 20.04 17.20
N GLU A 500 2.28 19.63 18.20
CA GLU A 500 3.66 19.16 18.03
C GLU A 500 3.73 17.92 17.12
N THR A 501 2.82 16.96 17.30
CA THR A 501 2.74 15.75 16.46
C THR A 501 2.50 16.12 14.99
N ASN A 502 1.52 16.99 14.73
CA ASN A 502 1.21 17.46 13.38
C ASN A 502 2.36 18.27 12.76
N PHE A 503 3.11 19.00 13.58
CA PHE A 503 4.32 19.71 13.18
C PHE A 503 5.46 18.76 12.81
N VAL A 504 5.82 17.81 13.68
CA VAL A 504 6.90 16.85 13.45
C VAL A 504 6.63 16.02 12.19
N ALA A 505 5.37 15.65 11.96
CA ALA A 505 4.96 14.92 10.76
C ALA A 505 5.06 15.74 9.47
N ASN A 506 4.95 17.08 9.53
CA ASN A 506 4.80 17.95 8.36
C ASN A 506 5.70 19.20 8.44
N ASN A 507 6.95 19.01 8.85
CA ASN A 507 7.89 20.11 9.06
C ASN A 507 8.30 20.77 7.73
N ASP A 508 7.97 22.05 7.57
CA ASP A 508 8.36 22.89 6.45
C ASP A 508 8.46 24.37 6.92
N PRO A 509 9.42 25.17 6.43
CA PRO A 509 9.56 26.58 6.80
C PRO A 509 8.35 27.48 6.45
N ASP A 510 7.57 27.13 5.43
CA ASP A 510 6.42 27.92 4.95
C ASP A 510 5.07 27.31 5.40
N ILE A 511 5.09 26.33 6.31
CA ILE A 511 3.91 25.79 6.99
C ILE A 511 3.90 26.24 8.46
N PHE A 512 2.82 26.90 8.86
CA PHE A 512 2.61 27.40 10.21
C PHE A 512 1.50 26.63 10.92
N TYR A 513 1.51 26.63 12.25
CA TYR A 513 0.57 25.88 13.09
C TYR A 513 -0.09 26.83 14.07
N ALA A 514 -1.42 26.88 14.05
CA ALA A 514 -2.18 27.80 14.89
C ALA A 514 -3.30 27.08 15.65
N VAL A 515 -3.44 27.38 16.94
CA VAL A 515 -4.66 27.03 17.69
C VAL A 515 -5.62 28.20 17.63
N LEU A 516 -6.87 27.94 17.24
CA LEU A 516 -7.95 28.92 17.27
C LEU A 516 -8.89 28.64 18.45
N MET A 517 -8.77 29.42 19.50
CA MET A 517 -9.44 29.20 20.78
C MET A 517 -10.67 30.08 20.96
N ASP A 518 -11.77 29.47 21.44
CA ASP A 518 -12.88 30.19 22.07
C ASP A 518 -12.91 29.88 23.56
N PHE A 519 -13.40 30.84 24.35
CA PHE A 519 -13.76 30.56 25.75
C PHE A 519 -15.09 29.81 25.86
N ARG A 520 -15.28 29.10 26.97
CA ARG A 520 -16.57 28.43 27.28
C ARG A 520 -17.69 29.45 27.44
N ASP A 521 -18.89 29.03 27.05
CA ASP A 521 -20.13 29.81 27.21
C ASP A 521 -20.28 30.33 28.66
N ALA A 522 -20.58 31.62 28.82
CA ALA A 522 -20.62 32.29 30.11
C ALA A 522 -21.72 33.37 30.19
N ILE A 523 -22.07 33.79 31.41
CA ILE A 523 -23.08 34.84 31.65
C ILE A 523 -22.49 36.25 31.41
N LYS A 524 -21.16 36.39 31.41
CA LYS A 524 -20.43 37.64 31.15
C LYS A 524 -19.44 37.47 30.01
N GLN A 525 -19.10 38.57 29.34
CA GLN A 525 -18.11 38.59 28.26
C GLN A 525 -16.72 38.12 28.72
N ARG A 526 -16.29 38.55 29.92
CA ARG A 526 -15.03 38.15 30.56
C ARG A 526 -15.29 37.50 31.92
N MET A 527 -14.55 36.44 32.20
CA MET A 527 -14.56 35.68 33.46
C MET A 527 -13.19 35.78 34.14
N PRO A 528 -13.11 35.68 35.49
CA PRO A 528 -11.84 35.81 36.20
C PRO A 528 -10.78 34.76 35.82
N ASP A 529 -11.18 33.55 35.44
CA ASP A 529 -10.28 32.45 35.10
C ASP A 529 -9.73 32.52 33.67
N ASP A 530 -10.23 33.42 32.82
CA ASP A 530 -9.88 33.47 31.39
C ASP A 530 -8.39 33.73 31.17
N GLU A 531 -7.78 34.67 31.92
CA GLU A 531 -6.36 35.01 31.78
C GLU A 531 -5.44 33.84 32.15
N LYS A 532 -5.80 33.09 33.20
CA LYS A 532 -5.05 31.91 33.63
C LYS A 532 -5.01 30.85 32.52
N GLN A 533 -6.15 30.58 31.89
CA GLN A 533 -6.27 29.60 30.81
C GLN A 533 -5.48 30.01 29.56
N VAL A 534 -5.47 31.31 29.23
CA VAL A 534 -4.70 31.84 28.10
C VAL A 534 -3.20 31.72 28.38
N ASN A 535 -2.74 32.12 29.56
CA ASN A 535 -1.32 32.07 29.94
C ASN A 535 -0.75 30.66 29.90
N GLU A 536 -1.54 29.66 30.30
CA GLU A 536 -1.13 28.25 30.28
C GLU A 536 -0.82 27.75 28.86
N ILE A 537 -1.71 28.01 27.89
CA ILE A 537 -1.48 27.60 26.50
C ILE A 537 -0.41 28.48 25.84
N ALA A 538 -0.38 29.78 26.15
CA ALA A 538 0.63 30.69 25.62
C ALA A 538 2.05 30.26 26.02
N LEU A 539 2.25 29.84 27.28
CA LEU A 539 3.52 29.29 27.75
C LEU A 539 3.88 28.00 27.00
N GLY A 540 2.91 27.10 26.79
CA GLY A 540 3.12 25.89 26.00
C GLY A 540 3.53 26.16 24.54
N VAL A 541 2.91 27.14 23.89
CA VAL A 541 3.26 27.58 22.53
C VAL A 541 4.64 28.24 22.51
N ALA A 542 5.01 29.03 23.52
CA ALA A 542 6.34 29.61 23.64
C ALA A 542 7.42 28.52 23.78
N ASN A 543 7.18 27.51 24.64
CA ASN A 543 8.07 26.36 24.81
C ASN A 543 8.26 25.56 23.51
N LEU A 544 7.21 25.41 22.70
CA LEU A 544 7.31 24.77 21.39
C LEU A 544 8.16 25.59 20.40
N ASN A 545 8.00 26.91 20.37
CA ASN A 545 8.82 27.79 19.53
C ASN A 545 10.30 27.82 19.98
N GLU A 546 10.57 27.73 21.28
CA GLU A 546 11.92 27.60 21.82
C GLU A 546 12.57 26.26 21.45
N ARG A 547 11.80 25.17 21.55
CA ARG A 547 12.25 23.81 21.18
C ARG A 547 12.53 23.68 19.68
N TYR A 548 11.79 24.40 18.84
CA TYR A 548 11.88 24.34 17.38
C TYR A 548 12.16 25.71 16.75
N PRO A 549 13.35 26.29 17.00
CA PRO A 549 13.67 27.66 16.63
C PRO A 549 13.56 27.88 15.11
N SER A 550 13.01 29.03 14.72
CA SER A 550 12.77 29.43 13.33
C SER A 550 12.82 30.96 13.22
N PRO A 551 13.23 31.55 12.08
CA PRO A 551 13.24 33.00 11.88
C PRO A 551 11.88 33.67 12.10
N THR A 552 10.81 32.93 11.80
CA THR A 552 9.44 33.30 12.11
C THR A 552 8.86 32.25 13.05
N PRO A 553 8.22 32.64 14.16
CA PRO A 553 7.51 31.70 15.05
C PRO A 553 6.52 30.84 14.25
N ARG A 554 6.62 29.51 14.42
CA ARG A 554 5.80 28.55 13.67
C ARG A 554 4.55 28.12 14.42
N PHE A 555 4.58 28.18 15.74
CA PHE A 555 3.44 27.87 16.59
C PHE A 555 2.79 29.17 17.05
N LEU A 556 1.48 29.28 16.84
CA LEU A 556 0.71 30.50 17.06
C LEU A 556 -0.56 30.20 17.88
N LEU A 557 -0.94 31.15 18.72
CA LEU A 557 -2.16 31.10 19.51
C LEU A 557 -3.05 32.29 19.12
N PHE A 558 -4.29 32.00 18.74
CA PHE A 558 -5.31 33.01 18.51
C PHE A 558 -6.53 32.69 19.35
N TYR A 559 -6.98 33.65 20.16
CA TYR A 559 -8.18 33.51 20.97
C TYR A 559 -9.09 34.72 20.82
N ARG A 560 -10.40 34.49 20.96
CA ARG A 560 -11.44 35.49 20.69
C ARG A 560 -12.24 35.85 21.93
N GLU A 561 -12.76 37.07 21.97
CA GLU A 561 -13.74 37.45 22.99
C GLU A 561 -15.10 36.78 22.79
N ARG A 562 -15.81 36.55 23.90
CA ARG A 562 -17.21 36.10 23.84
C ARG A 562 -18.10 37.24 23.34
N LYS A 563 -19.00 36.96 22.39
CA LYS A 563 -20.05 37.90 21.95
C LYS A 563 -21.40 37.44 22.51
N TRP A 564 -22.29 38.39 22.76
CA TRP A 564 -23.66 38.09 23.18
C TRP A 564 -24.40 37.40 22.03
N SER A 565 -24.88 36.17 22.28
CA SER A 565 -25.78 35.46 21.37
C SER A 565 -27.22 35.65 21.84
N ALA A 566 -28.01 36.39 21.07
CA ALA A 566 -29.44 36.56 21.37
C ALA A 566 -30.24 35.26 21.20
N ALA A 567 -29.78 34.35 20.35
CA ALA A 567 -30.45 33.06 20.11
C ALA A 567 -30.26 32.08 21.28
N GLU A 568 -29.08 32.08 21.90
CA GLU A 568 -28.71 31.15 22.98
C GLU A 568 -28.76 31.81 24.37
N ASN A 569 -29.03 33.12 24.46
CA ASN A 569 -29.05 33.93 25.69
C ASN A 569 -27.78 33.80 26.55
N VAL A 570 -26.62 33.72 25.91
CA VAL A 570 -25.33 33.52 26.57
C VAL A 570 -24.20 34.26 25.83
N PHE A 571 -23.14 34.65 26.55
CA PHE A 571 -21.90 35.10 25.92
C PHE A 571 -21.12 33.86 25.46
N MET A 572 -20.86 33.77 24.16
CA MET A 572 -20.16 32.65 23.54
C MET A 572 -19.32 33.10 22.34
N GLY A 573 -18.44 32.24 21.85
CA GLY A 573 -17.71 32.51 20.61
C GLY A 573 -18.66 32.61 19.41
N TRP A 574 -18.57 33.70 18.65
CA TRP A 574 -19.42 33.95 17.48
C TRP A 574 -19.27 32.81 16.46
N GLU A 575 -20.41 32.21 16.06
CA GLU A 575 -20.53 31.09 15.12
C GLU A 575 -19.63 29.86 15.36
N ARG A 576 -19.11 29.68 16.59
CA ARG A 576 -18.26 28.55 16.99
C ARG A 576 -17.14 28.27 15.95
N LYS A 577 -17.02 27.02 15.46
CA LYS A 577 -15.96 26.59 14.51
C LYS A 577 -15.95 27.42 13.22
N ARG A 578 -17.11 27.68 12.62
CA ARG A 578 -17.21 28.49 11.39
C ARG A 578 -16.72 29.90 11.62
N GLY A 579 -17.20 30.53 12.70
CA GLY A 579 -16.82 31.90 13.03
C GLY A 579 -15.33 32.05 13.27
N LYS A 580 -14.69 31.10 13.96
CA LYS A 580 -13.23 31.08 14.14
C LYS A 580 -12.51 31.13 12.80
N LEU A 581 -12.86 30.22 11.89
CA LEU A 581 -12.21 30.12 10.58
C LEU A 581 -12.46 31.38 9.74
N ARG A 582 -13.69 31.90 9.72
CA ARG A 582 -14.03 33.11 8.94
C ARG A 582 -13.36 34.36 9.47
N GLU A 583 -13.40 34.60 10.78
CA GLU A 583 -12.66 35.74 11.35
C GLU A 583 -11.15 35.55 11.15
N PHE A 584 -10.64 34.32 11.23
CA PHE A 584 -9.22 34.06 10.95
C PHE A 584 -8.85 34.39 9.49
N ASN A 585 -9.68 34.00 8.51
CA ASN A 585 -9.49 34.38 7.11
C ASN A 585 -9.49 35.90 6.91
N GLN A 586 -10.43 36.60 7.55
CA GLN A 586 -10.52 38.06 7.50
C GLN A 586 -9.30 38.72 8.13
N LEU A 587 -8.81 38.16 9.24
CA LEU A 587 -7.63 38.60 9.95
C LEU A 587 -6.36 38.42 9.10
N LEU A 588 -6.22 37.30 8.38
CA LEU A 588 -5.14 37.08 7.40
C LEU A 588 -5.13 38.15 6.28
N ARG A 589 -6.28 38.73 5.96
CA ARG A 589 -6.43 39.83 4.98
C ARG A 589 -6.43 41.23 5.61
N GLY A 590 -6.11 41.34 6.91
CA GLY A 590 -5.93 42.61 7.61
C GLY A 590 -7.21 43.30 8.05
N LYS A 591 -8.35 42.61 8.09
CA LYS A 591 -9.61 43.14 8.64
C LYS A 591 -9.62 43.03 10.16
N GLU A 592 -10.38 43.92 10.82
CA GLU A 592 -10.63 43.85 12.25
C GLU A 592 -11.63 42.73 12.59
N THR A 593 -11.40 42.04 13.71
CA THR A 593 -12.14 40.82 14.10
C THR A 593 -12.24 40.75 15.63
N SER A 594 -12.92 39.73 16.17
CA SER A 594 -13.01 39.52 17.63
C SER A 594 -11.81 38.83 18.27
N TYR A 595 -10.75 38.54 17.49
CA TYR A 595 -9.49 38.04 18.03
C TYR A 595 -8.80 39.14 18.85
N ILE A 596 -8.34 38.81 20.05
CA ILE A 596 -7.71 39.73 21.00
C ILE A 596 -6.29 39.31 21.39
N GLY A 597 -5.56 40.21 22.05
CA GLY A 597 -4.13 40.07 22.36
C GLY A 597 -3.23 40.71 21.29
N ASP A 598 -1.99 40.26 21.18
CA ASP A 598 -0.98 40.77 20.24
C ASP A 598 -1.15 40.23 18.80
N VAL A 599 -2.41 40.20 18.35
CA VAL A 599 -2.83 39.58 17.08
C VAL A 599 -2.18 40.24 15.87
N LYS A 600 -1.95 41.55 15.91
CA LYS A 600 -1.36 42.31 14.79
C LYS A 600 0.08 41.87 14.50
N GLU A 601 0.87 41.61 15.53
CA GLU A 601 2.25 41.13 15.41
C GLU A 601 2.27 39.66 14.97
N ALA A 602 1.43 38.82 15.58
CA ALA A 602 1.34 37.40 15.27
C ALA A 602 0.90 37.12 13.81
N VAL A 603 0.05 37.97 13.23
CA VAL A 603 -0.50 37.79 11.85
C VAL A 603 0.36 38.46 10.79
N ALA A 604 1.23 39.41 11.14
CA ALA A 604 2.10 40.10 10.19
C ALA A 604 2.83 39.14 9.22
N PRO A 605 3.48 38.03 9.67
CA PRO A 605 4.12 37.09 8.75
C PRO A 605 3.13 36.23 7.94
N LEU A 606 1.87 36.14 8.36
CA LEU A 606 0.84 35.29 7.77
C LEU A 606 -0.02 35.98 6.70
N ARG A 607 0.14 37.29 6.46
CA ARG A 607 -0.68 38.01 5.46
C ARG A 607 -0.58 37.45 4.04
N SER A 608 0.55 36.81 3.71
CA SER A 608 0.78 36.17 2.42
C SER A 608 0.31 34.71 2.36
N VAL A 609 -0.37 34.21 3.39
CA VAL A 609 -0.91 32.84 3.43
C VAL A 609 -2.00 32.73 2.38
N ARG A 610 -1.87 31.71 1.54
CA ARG A 610 -2.83 31.39 0.47
C ARG A 610 -3.80 30.30 0.91
N TYR A 611 -3.30 29.29 1.62
CA TYR A 611 -4.09 28.12 1.99
C TYR A 611 -4.21 27.96 3.50
N VAL A 612 -5.34 27.42 3.95
CA VAL A 612 -5.54 27.02 5.35
C VAL A 612 -5.94 25.55 5.37
N ILE A 613 -5.28 24.76 6.23
CA ILE A 613 -5.64 23.38 6.53
C ILE A 613 -6.38 23.37 7.86
N THR A 614 -7.66 23.02 7.88
CA THR A 614 -8.43 22.90 9.13
C THR A 614 -8.48 21.45 9.60
N LEU A 615 -8.08 21.22 10.86
CA LEU A 615 -8.10 19.92 11.53
C LEU A 615 -8.91 20.03 12.84
N ASP A 616 -9.60 18.96 13.25
CA ASP A 616 -10.19 18.90 14.59
C ASP A 616 -9.12 18.58 15.65
N GLU A 617 -9.43 18.83 16.93
CA GLU A 617 -8.55 18.60 18.10
C GLU A 617 -8.01 17.15 18.19
N ASP A 618 -8.77 16.17 17.70
CA ASP A 618 -8.42 14.74 17.72
C ASP A 618 -7.81 14.25 16.39
N THR A 619 -7.69 15.11 15.39
CA THR A 619 -7.27 14.73 14.04
C THR A 619 -5.76 14.85 13.88
N GLU A 620 -5.11 13.76 13.47
CA GLU A 620 -3.69 13.72 13.13
C GLU A 620 -3.50 13.76 11.61
N LEU A 621 -2.61 14.63 11.15
CA LEU A 621 -2.16 14.65 9.77
C LEU A 621 -0.98 13.70 9.61
N VAL A 622 -1.10 12.75 8.68
CA VAL A 622 -0.04 11.78 8.40
C VAL A 622 1.20 12.51 7.86
N ARG A 623 2.37 11.88 8.00
CA ARG A 623 3.64 12.40 7.51
C ARG A 623 3.53 12.86 6.06
N ASP A 624 4.05 14.06 5.79
CA ASP A 624 4.03 14.74 4.48
C ASP A 624 2.62 15.01 3.88
N GLY A 625 1.54 14.70 4.61
CA GLY A 625 0.16 14.90 4.17
C GLY A 625 -0.19 16.36 3.85
N ALA A 626 0.39 17.33 4.57
CA ALA A 626 0.20 18.76 4.29
C ALA A 626 0.74 19.12 2.91
N ARG A 627 1.94 18.63 2.57
CA ARG A 627 2.58 18.88 1.26
C ARG A 627 1.77 18.27 0.12
N VAL A 628 1.22 17.07 0.32
CA VAL A 628 0.32 16.44 -0.67
C VAL A 628 -0.96 17.26 -0.87
N LEU A 629 -1.59 17.73 0.22
CA LEU A 629 -2.77 18.60 0.14
C LEU A 629 -2.48 19.91 -0.62
N ILE A 630 -1.37 20.58 -0.28
CA ILE A 630 -0.92 21.83 -0.92
C ILE A 630 -0.59 21.59 -2.40
N GLY A 631 0.13 20.51 -2.70
CA GLY A 631 0.48 20.14 -4.07
C GLY A 631 -0.75 19.76 -4.91
N THR A 632 -1.78 19.19 -4.29
CA THR A 632 -3.05 18.86 -4.96
C THR A 632 -3.84 20.12 -5.27
N ILE A 633 -4.11 20.98 -4.28
CA ILE A 633 -4.94 22.18 -4.50
C ILE A 633 -4.28 23.19 -5.45
N ASP A 634 -2.94 23.30 -5.42
CA ASP A 634 -2.22 24.26 -6.27
C ASP A 634 -2.01 23.78 -7.72
N HIS A 635 -2.22 22.48 -8.00
CA HIS A 635 -2.06 21.93 -9.35
C HIS A 635 -2.99 22.66 -10.36
N PRO A 636 -2.52 23.05 -11.56
CA PRO A 636 -3.29 23.87 -12.50
C PRO A 636 -4.68 23.30 -12.88
N LEU A 637 -4.81 21.98 -12.93
CA LEU A 637 -6.09 21.31 -13.21
C LEU A 637 -7.10 21.41 -12.05
N ASN A 638 -6.61 21.62 -10.83
CA ASN A 638 -7.43 21.68 -9.62
C ASN A 638 -7.68 23.11 -9.15
N ARG A 639 -6.96 24.11 -9.69
CA ARG A 639 -7.17 25.51 -9.33
C ARG A 639 -8.62 25.94 -9.61
N PRO A 640 -9.31 26.53 -8.62
CA PRO A 640 -10.72 26.87 -8.75
C PRO A 640 -10.94 27.96 -9.80
N VAL A 641 -12.01 27.82 -10.56
CA VAL A 641 -12.53 28.84 -11.47
C VAL A 641 -13.95 29.21 -11.06
N GLU A 642 -14.09 30.45 -10.61
CA GLU A 642 -15.34 31.05 -10.17
C GLU A 642 -16.20 31.46 -11.37
N ASP A 643 -17.45 30.98 -11.38
CA ASP A 643 -18.47 31.48 -12.30
C ASP A 643 -19.14 32.69 -11.65
N LYS A 644 -18.88 33.89 -12.18
CA LYS A 644 -19.45 35.14 -11.65
C LYS A 644 -20.97 35.25 -11.77
N ALA A 645 -21.60 34.50 -12.69
CA ALA A 645 -23.06 34.52 -12.86
C ALA A 645 -23.74 33.60 -11.84
N ARG A 646 -23.16 32.42 -11.59
CA ARG A 646 -23.68 31.45 -10.61
C ARG A 646 -23.13 31.65 -9.20
N ASN A 647 -22.07 32.44 -9.07
CA ASN A 647 -21.33 32.73 -7.85
C ASN A 647 -20.79 31.48 -7.14
N ILE A 648 -20.44 30.42 -7.89
CA ILE A 648 -19.90 29.16 -7.37
C ILE A 648 -18.64 28.76 -8.14
N VAL A 649 -17.84 27.87 -7.55
CA VAL A 649 -16.73 27.23 -8.28
C VAL A 649 -17.29 26.18 -9.24
N THR A 650 -17.09 26.38 -10.54
CA THR A 650 -17.61 25.46 -11.58
C THR A 650 -16.56 24.50 -12.10
N GLN A 651 -15.28 24.84 -11.96
CA GLN A 651 -14.13 24.05 -12.41
C GLN A 651 -13.00 24.15 -11.39
N GLY A 652 -12.18 23.11 -11.26
CA GLY A 652 -11.25 22.99 -10.14
C GLY A 652 -11.98 22.89 -8.79
N TYR A 653 -11.27 23.18 -7.71
CA TYR A 653 -11.73 22.94 -6.34
C TYR A 653 -11.25 24.05 -5.41
N GLY A 654 -12.19 24.69 -4.70
CA GLY A 654 -11.86 25.65 -3.63
C GLY A 654 -11.47 24.95 -2.33
N ILE A 655 -11.91 23.69 -2.15
CA ILE A 655 -11.62 22.85 -0.99
C ILE A 655 -11.09 21.49 -1.46
N ILE A 656 -9.99 21.01 -0.87
CA ILE A 656 -9.50 19.65 -1.04
C ILE A 656 -9.50 18.93 0.31
N GLN A 657 -10.21 17.81 0.38
CA GLN A 657 -10.33 16.99 1.57
C GLN A 657 -9.37 15.78 1.53
N PRO A 658 -8.64 15.47 2.62
CA PRO A 658 -7.87 14.23 2.76
C PRO A 658 -8.77 13.03 3.04
N ARG A 659 -8.21 11.83 2.87
CA ARG A 659 -8.87 10.58 3.29
C ARG A 659 -8.81 10.44 4.81
N ALA A 660 -9.96 10.18 5.42
CA ALA A 660 -10.02 9.80 6.83
C ALA A 660 -9.75 8.29 7.00
N ALA A 661 -8.85 7.97 7.93
CA ALA A 661 -8.57 6.61 8.39
C ALA A 661 -8.81 6.52 9.89
N LEU A 662 -9.26 5.36 10.37
CA LEU A 662 -9.39 5.13 11.82
C LEU A 662 -8.07 4.66 12.41
N ARG A 663 -7.79 5.07 13.65
CA ARG A 663 -6.63 4.58 14.39
C ARG A 663 -6.84 3.14 14.83
N PHE A 664 -5.76 2.35 14.86
CA PHE A 664 -5.79 0.96 15.33
C PHE A 664 -6.32 0.80 16.76
N VAL A 665 -5.95 1.72 17.65
CA VAL A 665 -6.39 1.68 19.06
C VAL A 665 -7.88 1.97 19.20
N ASP A 666 -8.44 2.86 18.36
CA ASP A 666 -9.83 3.30 18.45
C ASP A 666 -10.79 2.33 17.74
N GLY A 667 -10.36 1.67 16.66
CA GLY A 667 -11.17 0.70 15.91
C GLY A 667 -11.60 -0.51 16.75
N SER A 668 -10.85 -0.85 17.81
CA SER A 668 -11.16 -1.95 18.73
C SER A 668 -11.52 -1.51 20.15
N ALA A 669 -11.83 -0.23 20.37
CA ALA A 669 -12.11 0.30 21.70
C ALA A 669 -13.34 -0.35 22.37
N SER A 670 -14.37 -0.74 21.61
CA SER A 670 -15.55 -1.47 22.10
C SER A 670 -16.14 -2.38 21.02
N THR A 671 -17.10 -3.25 21.38
CA THR A 671 -17.84 -4.02 20.36
C THR A 671 -18.62 -3.08 19.43
N PHE A 672 -19.10 -1.95 19.95
CA PHE A 672 -19.75 -0.91 19.17
C PHE A 672 -18.79 -0.31 18.14
N SER A 673 -17.59 0.12 18.53
CA SER A 673 -16.63 0.70 17.59
C SER A 673 -16.16 -0.32 16.55
N HIS A 674 -16.06 -1.60 16.93
CA HIS A 674 -15.70 -2.68 16.00
C HIS A 674 -16.83 -3.01 15.00
N LEU A 675 -18.10 -2.93 15.39
CA LEU A 675 -19.24 -3.23 14.52
C LEU A 675 -19.63 -2.04 13.62
N PHE A 676 -19.54 -0.83 14.15
CA PHE A 676 -20.03 0.40 13.49
C PHE A 676 -18.90 1.30 12.98
N GLY A 677 -17.66 1.10 13.43
CA GLY A 677 -16.48 1.78 12.90
C GLY A 677 -15.98 1.13 11.60
N SER A 678 -15.27 1.91 10.80
CA SER A 678 -14.54 1.40 9.63
C SER A 678 -13.32 0.56 10.04
N PHE A 679 -12.70 -0.14 9.09
CA PHE A 679 -11.44 -0.84 9.39
C PHE A 679 -10.35 0.16 9.80
N PRO A 680 -9.63 -0.09 10.91
CA PRO A 680 -8.52 0.77 11.29
C PRO A 680 -7.30 0.58 10.39
N GLY A 681 -6.53 1.67 10.24
CA GLY A 681 -5.27 1.72 9.49
C GLY A 681 -5.35 2.47 8.17
N ILE A 682 -4.18 2.62 7.54
CA ILE A 682 -4.03 3.15 6.18
C ILE A 682 -3.80 1.95 5.25
N ASP A 683 -4.56 1.86 4.17
CA ASP A 683 -4.27 0.89 3.10
C ASP A 683 -2.96 1.29 2.41
N THR A 684 -1.88 0.57 2.72
CA THR A 684 -0.53 0.82 2.20
C THR A 684 -0.33 0.34 0.76
N TYR A 685 -1.26 -0.47 0.22
CA TYR A 685 -1.13 -1.10 -1.09
C TYR A 685 -2.31 -0.78 -2.02
N SER A 686 -2.21 0.35 -2.72
CA SER A 686 -2.70 0.49 -4.11
C SER A 686 -4.21 0.40 -4.39
N SER A 687 -5.07 1.07 -3.63
CA SER A 687 -6.42 1.35 -4.10
C SER A 687 -6.67 2.85 -4.29
N LEU A 688 -6.84 3.25 -5.55
CA LEU A 688 -7.59 4.47 -5.87
C LEU A 688 -9.00 4.23 -5.36
N ILE A 689 -9.36 4.82 -4.22
CA ILE A 689 -10.73 4.69 -3.71
C ILE A 689 -11.64 5.56 -4.56
N SER A 690 -12.67 4.91 -5.12
CA SER A 690 -13.76 5.58 -5.82
C SER A 690 -14.59 6.37 -4.81
N ASP A 691 -14.71 7.67 -5.01
CA ASP A 691 -15.79 8.45 -4.42
C ASP A 691 -16.83 8.68 -5.51
N LEU A 692 -18.01 8.06 -5.37
CA LEU A 692 -19.03 8.12 -6.41
C LEU A 692 -19.38 9.57 -6.77
N HIS A 693 -19.43 10.47 -5.78
CA HIS A 693 -19.80 11.85 -6.03
C HIS A 693 -18.75 12.58 -6.88
N GLN A 694 -17.46 12.43 -6.54
CA GLN A 694 -16.36 12.96 -7.33
C GLN A 694 -16.30 12.29 -8.73
N ASP A 695 -16.41 10.97 -8.81
CA ASP A 695 -16.20 10.23 -10.05
C ASP A 695 -17.35 10.45 -11.07
N LEU A 696 -18.57 10.67 -10.58
CA LEU A 696 -19.76 10.87 -11.41
C LEU A 696 -20.10 12.34 -11.65
N PHE A 697 -20.03 13.19 -10.61
CA PHE A 697 -20.43 14.60 -10.68
C PHE A 697 -19.26 15.58 -10.68
N GLY A 698 -18.03 15.09 -10.46
CA GLY A 698 -16.83 15.93 -10.38
C GLY A 698 -16.71 16.73 -9.09
N ASP A 699 -17.46 16.40 -8.04
CA ASP A 699 -17.49 17.13 -6.77
C ASP A 699 -17.80 16.18 -5.61
N ALA A 700 -17.09 16.29 -4.49
CA ALA A 700 -17.24 15.45 -3.31
C ALA A 700 -18.11 16.09 -2.21
N ILE A 701 -18.40 15.35 -1.14
CA ILE A 701 -19.06 15.88 0.05
C ILE A 701 -17.99 16.34 1.04
N PHE A 702 -18.08 17.59 1.52
CA PHE A 702 -17.16 18.11 2.52
C PHE A 702 -17.59 17.71 3.93
N HIS A 703 -16.62 17.27 4.73
CA HIS A 703 -16.82 16.82 6.11
C HIS A 703 -16.14 17.74 7.15
N GLY A 704 -15.83 18.99 6.79
CA GLY A 704 -15.33 20.00 7.74
C GLY A 704 -13.82 19.94 8.04
N LYS A 705 -13.07 19.13 7.27
CA LYS A 705 -11.62 18.92 7.40
C LYS A 705 -10.95 18.90 6.04
N GLY A 706 -9.84 19.60 5.90
CA GLY A 706 -9.09 19.67 4.64
C GLY A 706 -8.41 21.00 4.43
N ILE A 707 -7.84 21.16 3.24
CA ILE A 707 -7.20 22.39 2.78
C ILE A 707 -8.18 23.21 1.94
N TYR A 708 -8.14 24.52 2.06
CA TYR A 708 -8.91 25.42 1.20
C TYR A 708 -8.13 26.67 0.81
N ASP A 709 -8.49 27.26 -0.33
CA ASP A 709 -8.01 28.57 -0.77
C ASP A 709 -8.81 29.67 -0.06
N VAL A 710 -8.10 30.50 0.70
CA VAL A 710 -8.72 31.51 1.58
C VAL A 710 -9.55 32.51 0.79
N ASP A 711 -9.04 32.98 -0.36
CA ASP A 711 -9.71 34.02 -1.13
C ASP A 711 -10.96 33.48 -1.82
N VAL A 712 -10.91 32.24 -2.31
CA VAL A 712 -12.02 31.59 -3.02
C VAL A 712 -13.14 31.20 -2.06
N VAL A 713 -12.82 30.70 -0.87
CA VAL A 713 -13.83 30.42 0.14
C VAL A 713 -14.50 31.71 0.60
N GLU A 714 -13.75 32.79 0.85
CA GLU A 714 -14.35 34.06 1.23
C GLU A 714 -15.19 34.69 0.10
N SER A 715 -14.75 34.65 -1.16
CA SER A 715 -15.50 35.20 -2.30
C SER A 715 -16.82 34.46 -2.55
N THR A 716 -16.80 33.13 -2.39
CA THR A 716 -17.96 32.26 -2.66
C THR A 716 -18.91 32.11 -1.48
N MET A 717 -18.54 32.48 -0.26
CA MET A 717 -19.40 32.27 0.92
C MET A 717 -19.78 33.53 1.68
N SER A 718 -19.02 34.61 1.55
CA SER A 718 -19.24 35.81 2.36
C SER A 718 -20.67 36.35 2.24
N GLY A 719 -21.35 36.46 3.38
CA GLY A 719 -22.72 37.00 3.49
C GLY A 719 -23.85 36.04 3.05
N ARG A 720 -23.54 34.79 2.68
CA ARG A 720 -24.54 33.87 2.08
C ARG A 720 -25.16 32.90 3.07
N ILE A 721 -24.42 32.53 4.11
CA ILE A 721 -24.96 31.76 5.23
C ILE A 721 -25.22 32.75 6.37
N PRO A 722 -26.47 32.93 6.81
CA PRO A 722 -26.80 33.90 7.85
C PRO A 722 -26.14 33.56 9.17
N ASN A 723 -25.95 34.59 9.98
CA ASN A 723 -25.33 34.44 11.29
C ASN A 723 -26.22 33.65 12.24
N ASP A 724 -25.61 32.77 13.05
CA ASP A 724 -26.27 32.00 14.12
C ASP A 724 -27.47 31.12 13.67
N THR A 725 -27.54 30.77 12.37
CA THR A 725 -28.66 29.98 11.81
C THR A 725 -28.36 28.52 11.52
N VAL A 726 -27.09 28.17 11.28
CA VAL A 726 -26.71 26.86 10.76
C VAL A 726 -25.64 26.22 11.64
N LEU A 727 -25.96 25.03 12.16
CA LEU A 727 -25.07 24.24 13.01
C LEU A 727 -24.13 23.32 12.20
N SER A 728 -24.59 22.82 11.05
CA SER A 728 -23.80 22.03 10.09
C SER A 728 -23.57 22.82 8.81
N HIS A 729 -22.42 23.47 8.70
CA HIS A 729 -22.06 24.31 7.55
C HIS A 729 -21.30 23.54 6.47
N ASP A 730 -20.66 22.43 6.83
CA ASP A 730 -19.72 21.70 5.97
C ASP A 730 -20.31 21.36 4.59
N LEU A 731 -21.54 20.85 4.52
CA LEU A 731 -22.18 20.55 3.24
C LEU A 731 -22.38 21.81 2.39
N LEU A 732 -22.87 22.91 2.98
CA LEU A 732 -23.07 24.16 2.24
C LEU A 732 -21.74 24.72 1.75
N GLU A 733 -20.71 24.67 2.59
CA GLU A 733 -19.36 25.10 2.23
C GLU A 733 -18.84 24.34 1.00
N GLY A 734 -19.02 23.02 0.99
CA GLY A 734 -18.72 22.20 -0.17
C GLY A 734 -19.52 22.59 -1.43
N LEU A 735 -20.82 22.90 -1.28
CA LEU A 735 -21.66 23.28 -2.41
C LEU A 735 -21.29 24.63 -3.06
N TYR A 736 -20.74 25.59 -2.30
CA TYR A 736 -20.30 26.89 -2.85
C TYR A 736 -18.88 26.82 -3.44
N ALA A 737 -17.94 26.22 -2.70
CA ALA A 737 -16.52 26.24 -3.05
C ALA A 737 -16.07 25.04 -3.90
N ARG A 738 -16.90 24.00 -4.01
CA ARG A 738 -16.61 22.71 -4.66
C ARG A 738 -15.43 21.96 -4.03
N VAL A 739 -15.62 20.66 -3.85
CA VAL A 739 -14.75 19.79 -3.06
C VAL A 739 -14.11 18.73 -3.93
N GLY A 740 -12.80 18.58 -3.79
CA GLY A 740 -12.04 17.47 -4.35
C GLY A 740 -11.43 16.61 -3.25
N ILE A 741 -11.15 15.34 -3.54
CA ILE A 741 -10.53 14.40 -2.62
C ILE A 741 -9.09 14.16 -3.04
N ALA A 742 -8.16 14.41 -2.12
CA ALA A 742 -6.75 14.07 -2.26
C ALA A 742 -6.53 12.61 -1.85
N SER A 743 -6.56 11.69 -2.80
CA SER A 743 -6.38 10.24 -2.53
C SER A 743 -5.04 9.88 -1.89
N GLY A 744 -4.01 10.71 -2.07
CA GLY A 744 -2.67 10.52 -1.50
C GLY A 744 -2.44 11.19 -0.14
N ALA A 745 -3.42 11.93 0.39
CA ALA A 745 -3.33 12.55 1.71
C ALA A 745 -4.24 11.82 2.70
N HIS A 746 -3.71 11.51 3.88
CA HIS A 746 -4.42 10.79 4.93
C HIS A 746 -4.44 11.58 6.24
N ILE A 747 -5.57 11.50 6.93
CA ILE A 747 -5.74 11.95 8.31
C ILE A 747 -6.24 10.79 9.16
N PHE A 748 -5.78 10.72 10.40
CA PHE A 748 -6.34 9.80 11.39
C PHE A 748 -7.41 10.50 12.22
N GLU A 749 -8.58 9.87 12.30
CA GLU A 749 -9.71 10.33 13.10
C GLU A 749 -10.11 9.31 14.16
N GLY A 750 -10.65 9.80 15.27
CA GLY A 750 -11.30 8.96 16.28
C GLY A 750 -12.72 8.56 15.84
N PHE A 751 -13.14 7.36 16.25
CA PHE A 751 -14.54 6.93 16.18
C PHE A 751 -15.15 6.88 17.59
N PRO A 752 -16.44 7.20 17.77
CA PRO A 752 -17.07 7.10 19.09
C PRO A 752 -16.90 5.72 19.72
N SER A 753 -16.44 5.66 20.97
CA SER A 753 -16.22 4.39 21.66
C SER A 753 -17.53 3.74 22.11
N ASN A 754 -18.63 4.49 22.18
CA ASN A 754 -19.92 4.01 22.67
C ASN A 754 -21.12 4.56 21.86
N TYR A 755 -22.26 3.88 21.98
CA TYR A 755 -23.49 4.21 21.26
C TYR A 755 -24.05 5.59 21.62
N ARG A 756 -23.94 6.02 22.89
CA ARG A 756 -24.49 7.32 23.33
C ARG A 756 -23.76 8.49 22.67
N GLU A 757 -22.44 8.44 22.61
CA GLU A 757 -21.64 9.47 21.92
C GLU A 757 -21.99 9.53 20.43
N HIS A 758 -22.12 8.36 19.80
CA HIS A 758 -22.56 8.27 18.42
C HIS A 758 -23.95 8.89 18.22
N ALA A 759 -24.93 8.55 19.07
CA ALA A 759 -26.29 9.08 18.99
C ALA A 759 -26.34 10.61 19.21
N LYS A 760 -25.56 11.16 20.16
CA LYS A 760 -25.44 12.61 20.37
C LYS A 760 -24.82 13.31 19.15
N ARG A 761 -23.81 12.69 18.52
CA ARG A 761 -23.19 13.20 17.28
C ARG A 761 -24.19 13.19 16.13
N LEU A 762 -24.92 12.09 15.94
CA LEU A 762 -25.94 11.96 14.90
C LEU A 762 -27.10 12.96 15.09
N HIS A 763 -27.61 13.12 16.32
CA HIS A 763 -28.65 14.11 16.62
C HIS A 763 -28.19 15.54 16.31
N ARG A 764 -26.92 15.87 16.57
CA ARG A 764 -26.35 17.17 16.21
C ARG A 764 -26.35 17.38 14.69
N TRP A 765 -25.94 16.38 13.93
CA TRP A 765 -25.91 16.42 12.47
C TRP A 765 -27.31 16.56 11.87
N ILE A 766 -28.26 15.71 12.30
CA ILE A 766 -29.65 15.76 11.83
C ILE A 766 -30.24 17.15 12.04
N ARG A 767 -30.09 17.75 13.24
CA ARG A 767 -30.60 19.12 13.46
C ARG A 767 -29.96 20.13 12.50
N GLY A 768 -28.66 20.01 12.24
CA GLY A 768 -27.96 20.84 11.26
C GLY A 768 -28.50 20.66 9.84
N ASP A 769 -28.80 19.43 9.43
CA ASP A 769 -29.38 19.13 8.12
C ASP A 769 -30.78 19.76 7.96
N TRP A 770 -31.62 19.70 9.01
CA TRP A 770 -32.94 20.34 9.02
C TRP A 770 -32.88 21.87 8.96
N GLN A 771 -31.84 22.49 9.50
CA GLN A 771 -31.65 23.95 9.41
C GLN A 771 -31.36 24.43 7.98
N ILE A 772 -30.75 23.58 7.14
CA ILE A 772 -30.36 23.96 5.77
C ILE A 772 -31.42 23.64 4.71
N ILE A 773 -32.60 23.15 5.10
CA ILE A 773 -33.71 22.80 4.19
C ILE A 773 -34.09 23.96 3.23
N GLY A 774 -34.01 25.20 3.70
CA GLY A 774 -34.34 26.39 2.90
C GLY A 774 -33.47 26.55 1.64
N TRP A 775 -32.25 25.99 1.64
CA TRP A 775 -31.33 26.06 0.49
C TRP A 775 -31.73 25.13 -0.67
N ILE A 776 -32.66 24.19 -0.45
CA ILE A 776 -33.25 23.39 -1.55
C ILE A 776 -34.05 24.30 -2.48
N PHE A 777 -34.84 25.21 -1.92
CA PHE A 777 -35.79 26.04 -2.67
C PHE A 777 -35.20 27.41 -3.05
N ARG A 778 -34.45 28.03 -2.13
CA ARG A 778 -33.90 29.38 -2.30
C ARG A 778 -32.42 29.40 -1.92
N PRO A 779 -31.52 28.90 -2.79
CA PRO A 779 -30.09 29.05 -2.57
C PRO A 779 -29.74 30.56 -2.58
N ARG A 780 -29.20 31.04 -1.45
CA ARG A 780 -29.01 32.48 -1.20
C ARG A 780 -27.82 33.02 -2.00
N GLY A 781 -28.11 33.63 -3.15
CA GLY A 781 -27.10 34.29 -4.00
C GLY A 781 -26.27 33.34 -4.87
N ALA A 782 -26.69 32.07 -4.99
CA ALA A 782 -26.05 31.09 -5.88
C ALA A 782 -27.09 30.24 -6.62
N ILE A 783 -26.67 29.62 -7.71
CA ILE A 783 -27.50 28.69 -8.49
C ILE A 783 -26.96 27.28 -8.32
N PHE A 784 -27.58 26.51 -7.43
CA PHE A 784 -27.23 25.11 -7.19
C PHE A 784 -27.77 24.18 -8.29
N SER A 785 -26.97 23.19 -8.66
CA SER A 785 -27.37 22.11 -9.57
C SER A 785 -28.46 21.22 -8.94
N PRO A 786 -29.24 20.47 -9.73
CA PRO A 786 -30.26 19.57 -9.19
C PRO A 786 -29.67 18.51 -8.25
N ILE A 787 -28.46 18.00 -8.54
CA ILE A 787 -27.77 17.06 -7.65
C ILE A 787 -27.34 17.70 -6.32
N ALA A 788 -26.92 18.97 -6.32
CA ALA A 788 -26.59 19.69 -5.10
C ALA A 788 -27.83 19.84 -4.18
N ARG A 789 -28.99 20.15 -4.76
CA ARG A 789 -30.27 20.18 -4.02
C ARG A 789 -30.67 18.79 -3.54
N PHE A 790 -30.45 17.77 -4.35
CA PHE A 790 -30.71 16.37 -3.98
C PHE A 790 -29.85 15.94 -2.79
N ARG A 791 -28.59 16.35 -2.68
CA ARG A 791 -27.75 16.04 -1.50
C ARG A 791 -28.35 16.56 -0.20
N ILE A 792 -28.86 17.80 -0.21
CA ILE A 792 -29.55 18.37 0.96
C ILE A 792 -30.84 17.58 1.25
N PHE A 793 -31.63 17.29 0.22
CA PHE A 793 -32.84 16.47 0.34
C PHE A 793 -32.56 15.07 0.87
N ASP A 794 -31.48 14.43 0.42
CA ASP A 794 -31.11 13.07 0.81
C ASP A 794 -30.70 12.99 2.28
N ASN A 795 -29.97 13.98 2.81
CA ASN A 795 -29.70 14.08 4.24
C ASN A 795 -31.00 14.13 5.07
N LEU A 796 -31.98 14.92 4.63
CA LEU A 796 -33.29 15.02 5.28
C LEU A 796 -34.05 13.70 5.20
N ARG A 797 -34.12 13.11 3.99
CA ARG A 797 -34.76 11.81 3.73
C ARG A 797 -34.17 10.73 4.64
N ARG A 798 -32.84 10.60 4.69
CA ARG A 798 -32.12 9.66 5.55
C ARG A 798 -32.45 9.87 7.03
N SER A 799 -32.59 11.11 7.49
CA SER A 799 -32.98 11.39 8.88
C SER A 799 -34.38 10.89 9.24
N THR A 800 -35.28 10.79 8.24
CA THR A 800 -36.65 10.28 8.43
C THR A 800 -36.76 8.76 8.28
N LEU A 801 -35.71 8.07 7.82
CA LEU A 801 -35.75 6.63 7.55
C LEU A 801 -36.09 5.79 8.79
N PRO A 802 -35.55 6.05 10.00
CA PRO A 802 -35.96 5.32 11.21
C PRO A 802 -37.44 5.53 11.57
N ILE A 803 -37.97 6.72 11.28
CA ILE A 803 -39.39 7.04 11.49
C ILE A 803 -40.26 6.29 10.48
N ALA A 804 -39.83 6.23 9.21
CA ALA A 804 -40.51 5.45 8.18
C ALA A 804 -40.53 3.95 8.51
N ALA A 805 -39.42 3.40 9.03
CA ALA A 805 -39.36 2.01 9.49
C ALA A 805 -40.33 1.75 10.66
N LEU A 806 -40.39 2.66 11.63
CA LEU A 806 -41.38 2.60 12.72
C LEU A 806 -42.82 2.63 12.18
N LEU A 807 -43.12 3.58 11.29
CA LEU A 807 -44.46 3.73 10.72
C LEU A 807 -44.85 2.52 9.87
N ALA A 808 -43.91 1.86 9.19
CA ALA A 808 -44.17 0.63 8.47
C ALA A 808 -44.63 -0.51 9.41
N ILE A 809 -43.98 -0.66 10.57
CA ILE A 809 -44.34 -1.66 11.59
C ILE A 809 -45.70 -1.34 12.22
N VAL A 810 -45.93 -0.07 12.58
CA VAL A 810 -47.23 0.36 13.11
C VAL A 810 -48.32 0.10 12.08
N PHE A 811 -48.07 0.44 10.82
CA PHE A 811 -49.06 0.32 9.75
C PHE A 811 -49.38 -1.14 9.41
N SER A 812 -48.38 -2.02 9.36
CA SER A 812 -48.62 -3.46 9.11
C SER A 812 -49.56 -4.04 10.16
N ALA A 813 -49.38 -3.68 11.43
CA ALA A 813 -50.22 -4.13 12.54
C ALA A 813 -51.70 -3.68 12.47
N PHE A 814 -52.04 -2.65 11.68
CA PHE A 814 -53.41 -2.11 11.57
C PHE A 814 -54.07 -2.32 10.19
N SER A 815 -53.31 -2.76 9.17
CA SER A 815 -53.78 -2.73 7.78
C SER A 815 -54.11 -4.10 7.19
N GLN A 816 -53.96 -5.19 7.96
CA GLN A 816 -53.99 -6.58 7.45
C GLN A 816 -53.01 -6.84 6.29
N ALA A 817 -52.08 -5.91 6.05
CA ALA A 817 -51.08 -6.03 5.00
C ALA A 817 -50.01 -7.03 5.42
N ASP A 818 -49.44 -7.77 4.46
CA ASP A 818 -48.39 -8.75 4.72
C ASP A 818 -47.21 -8.11 5.48
N GLU A 819 -47.10 -8.44 6.77
CA GLU A 819 -46.13 -7.86 7.70
C GLU A 819 -44.69 -8.24 7.34
N SER A 820 -44.53 -9.37 6.64
CA SER A 820 -43.23 -9.89 6.23
C SER A 820 -42.57 -9.00 5.17
N ALA A 821 -43.34 -8.52 4.19
CA ALA A 821 -42.84 -7.69 3.10
C ALA A 821 -42.33 -6.33 3.61
N TRP A 822 -43.11 -5.66 4.46
CA TRP A 822 -42.73 -4.37 5.06
C TRP A 822 -41.56 -4.50 6.02
N THR A 823 -41.51 -5.58 6.80
CA THR A 823 -40.39 -5.88 7.69
C THR A 823 -39.09 -6.11 6.91
N ILE A 824 -39.12 -6.90 5.84
CA ILE A 824 -37.95 -7.13 4.98
C ILE A 824 -37.50 -5.81 4.35
N ALA A 825 -38.42 -5.00 3.84
CA ALA A 825 -38.09 -3.69 3.28
C ALA A 825 -37.44 -2.75 4.32
N ALA A 826 -37.95 -2.71 5.55
CA ALA A 826 -37.38 -1.91 6.63
C ALA A 826 -35.99 -2.41 7.06
N LEU A 827 -35.79 -3.72 7.19
CA LEU A 827 -34.49 -4.33 7.52
C LEU A 827 -33.47 -4.08 6.40
N LEU A 828 -33.86 -4.27 5.15
CA LEU A 828 -33.01 -3.98 4.00
C LEU A 828 -32.68 -2.49 3.93
N ALA A 829 -33.63 -1.59 4.16
CA ALA A 829 -33.36 -0.16 4.18
C ALA A 829 -32.35 0.22 5.27
N LEU A 830 -32.58 -0.20 6.53
CA LEU A 830 -31.70 0.08 7.66
C LEU A 830 -30.33 -0.61 7.55
N GLY A 831 -30.26 -1.79 6.94
CA GLY A 831 -29.05 -2.61 6.80
C GLY A 831 -28.29 -2.43 5.48
N SER A 832 -28.89 -1.80 4.47
CA SER A 832 -28.35 -1.69 3.09
C SER A 832 -26.95 -1.09 3.05
N GLY A 833 -26.68 -0.05 3.85
CA GLY A 833 -25.37 0.59 3.92
C GLY A 833 -24.26 -0.36 4.38
N GLN A 834 -24.55 -1.24 5.36
CA GLN A 834 -23.60 -2.23 5.85
C GLN A 834 -23.49 -3.43 4.89
N LEU A 835 -24.60 -3.87 4.32
CA LEU A 835 -24.65 -4.98 3.35
C LEU A 835 -23.87 -4.65 2.07
N VAL A 836 -24.05 -3.46 1.50
CA VAL A 836 -23.31 -3.04 0.29
C VAL A 836 -21.83 -2.92 0.58
N SER A 837 -21.45 -2.32 1.72
CA SER A 837 -20.04 -2.26 2.14
C SER A 837 -19.43 -3.66 2.30
N ALA A 838 -20.15 -4.59 2.94
CA ALA A 838 -19.72 -5.97 3.12
C ALA A 838 -19.57 -6.71 1.78
N ILE A 839 -20.53 -6.56 0.86
CA ILE A 839 -20.49 -7.20 -0.47
C ILE A 839 -19.34 -6.63 -1.30
N LEU A 840 -19.16 -5.31 -1.34
CA LEU A 840 -18.04 -4.67 -2.03
C LEU A 840 -16.71 -5.21 -1.50
N HIS A 841 -16.55 -5.28 -0.18
CA HIS A 841 -15.36 -5.84 0.46
C HIS A 841 -15.12 -7.31 0.14
N ILE A 842 -16.16 -8.15 0.15
CA ILE A 842 -16.06 -9.58 -0.22
C ILE A 842 -15.65 -9.72 -1.69
N THR A 843 -16.17 -8.85 -2.55
CA THR A 843 -15.86 -8.90 -3.99
C THR A 843 -14.49 -8.32 -4.34
N GLU A 844 -13.96 -7.40 -3.52
CA GLU A 844 -12.59 -6.89 -3.62
C GLU A 844 -11.55 -7.83 -2.99
N ARG A 845 -11.94 -8.60 -1.97
CA ARG A 845 -11.09 -9.59 -1.29
C ARG A 845 -11.50 -11.03 -1.59
N THR A 846 -11.44 -11.45 -2.84
CA THR A 846 -11.47 -12.89 -3.18
C THR A 846 -10.11 -13.55 -2.94
N VAL A 847 -9.59 -13.54 -1.70
CA VAL A 847 -8.69 -14.57 -1.09
C VAL A 847 -8.85 -14.52 0.45
N ASP A 848 -9.01 -15.70 1.08
CA ASP A 848 -8.99 -16.04 2.52
C ASP A 848 -10.26 -15.91 3.40
N TRP A 849 -11.12 -16.93 3.31
CA TRP A 849 -12.32 -17.16 4.14
C TRP A 849 -12.04 -17.76 5.54
N ARG A 850 -10.80 -18.18 5.85
CA ARG A 850 -10.47 -18.96 7.05
C ARG A 850 -10.37 -18.17 8.37
N ARG A 851 -10.45 -16.84 8.33
CA ARG A 851 -10.29 -15.98 9.53
C ARG A 851 -11.59 -15.78 10.32
N SER A 852 -12.75 -15.95 9.68
CA SER A 852 -14.07 -15.61 10.25
C SER A 852 -14.64 -16.68 11.20
N THR A 853 -14.15 -17.92 11.15
CA THR A 853 -14.68 -19.04 11.96
C THR A 853 -14.15 -19.07 13.40
N ARG A 854 -13.05 -18.35 13.69
CA ARG A 854 -12.38 -18.39 15.01
C ARG A 854 -13.00 -17.43 16.06
N LEU A 855 -13.82 -16.47 15.63
CA LEU A 855 -14.44 -15.45 16.50
C LEU A 855 -15.77 -15.89 17.13
N LEU A 856 -16.45 -16.90 16.56
CA LEU A 856 -17.81 -17.28 16.96
C LEU A 856 -17.88 -18.32 18.08
N VAL A 857 -16.78 -19.05 18.39
CA VAL A 857 -16.91 -20.34 19.12
C VAL A 857 -16.27 -20.39 20.52
N SER A 858 -15.25 -19.60 20.89
CA SER A 858 -14.59 -19.80 22.20
C SER A 858 -14.81 -18.65 23.21
N LYS A 859 -15.97 -18.63 23.87
CA LYS A 859 -16.29 -17.74 25.01
C LYS A 859 -15.98 -18.41 26.37
N LYS A 860 -14.99 -17.96 27.18
CA LYS A 860 -14.96 -18.19 28.66
C LYS A 860 -14.18 -17.13 29.49
N LYS A 861 -14.92 -16.55 30.47
CA LYS A 861 -14.65 -15.96 31.82
C LYS A 861 -13.29 -15.26 32.10
N LEU A 862 -13.16 -13.93 32.27
CA LEU A 862 -13.79 -12.90 33.15
C LEU A 862 -13.24 -12.87 34.59
N LEU A 863 -12.43 -11.83 34.92
CA LEU A 863 -12.38 -11.00 36.16
C LEU A 863 -11.09 -10.12 36.19
N GLU A 864 -11.24 -8.77 36.16
CA GLU A 864 -10.70 -7.73 37.12
C GLU A 864 -9.18 -7.36 36.95
N TRP A 865 -8.65 -6.13 37.05
CA TRP A 865 -9.06 -4.79 37.57
C TRP A 865 -8.07 -3.67 37.07
N GLN A 866 -8.59 -2.49 36.68
CA GLN A 866 -8.17 -1.05 36.78
C GLN A 866 -6.69 -0.55 36.83
N THR A 867 -6.31 0.70 36.42
CA THR A 867 -6.97 2.03 36.26
C THR A 867 -6.20 2.95 35.27
N ALA A 868 -6.84 4.02 34.74
CA ALA A 868 -6.42 5.44 34.83
C ALA A 868 -7.00 6.30 33.68
N TYR A 869 -7.54 7.51 33.83
CA TYR A 869 -8.03 8.25 34.98
C TYR A 869 -9.04 9.36 34.57
N ASP A 870 -9.34 9.64 33.28
CA ASP A 870 -10.17 10.82 32.92
C ASP A 870 -11.34 10.61 31.93
N ALA A 871 -11.87 9.40 31.74
CA ALA A 871 -13.03 9.18 30.85
C ALA A 871 -14.33 8.70 31.55
N ALA A 872 -14.31 8.43 32.86
CA ALA A 872 -15.40 7.75 33.56
C ALA A 872 -16.05 8.58 34.70
N ALA A 873 -15.90 9.90 34.70
CA ALA A 873 -16.64 10.77 35.61
C ALA A 873 -18.08 10.97 35.11
N GLU A 874 -18.84 9.87 35.02
CA GLU A 874 -20.29 9.78 35.24
C GLU A 874 -20.75 8.32 35.08
N LYS A 875 -21.47 7.79 36.08
CA LYS A 875 -22.12 6.45 36.08
C LYS A 875 -23.21 6.35 34.99
N LYS A 876 -22.85 6.32 33.71
CA LYS A 876 -23.77 6.64 32.62
C LYS A 876 -23.96 5.58 31.53
N ASN A 877 -23.09 4.58 31.41
CA ASN A 877 -23.23 3.47 30.44
C ASN A 877 -23.91 2.21 31.01
N SER A 878 -24.62 2.33 32.13
CA SER A 878 -25.44 1.23 32.68
C SER A 878 -26.73 1.03 31.89
N VAL A 879 -27.36 -0.16 32.01
CA VAL A 879 -28.69 -0.44 31.42
C VAL A 879 -29.69 0.65 31.82
N LEU A 880 -29.78 0.99 33.12
CA LEU A 880 -30.65 2.05 33.61
C LEU A 880 -30.34 3.42 32.99
N GLY A 881 -29.05 3.71 32.77
CA GLY A 881 -28.60 4.91 32.07
C GLY A 881 -29.10 4.95 30.62
N PHE A 882 -28.97 3.83 29.88
CA PHE A 882 -29.48 3.72 28.51
C PHE A 882 -31.01 3.71 28.46
N THR A 883 -31.70 3.08 29.41
CA THR A 883 -33.17 3.12 29.52
C THR A 883 -33.68 4.54 29.69
N ARG A 884 -33.02 5.37 30.53
CA ARG A 884 -33.37 6.80 30.66
C ARG A 884 -33.05 7.60 29.39
N PHE A 885 -31.98 7.26 28.70
CA PHE A 885 -31.60 7.94 27.44
C PHE A 885 -32.51 7.57 26.27
N MET A 886 -32.98 6.31 26.23
CA MET A 886 -33.81 5.72 25.18
C MET A 886 -35.25 5.52 25.66
N TRP A 887 -35.73 6.33 26.61
CA TRP A 887 -37.05 6.14 27.24
C TRP A 887 -38.19 6.12 26.22
N VAL A 888 -38.07 6.91 25.14
CA VAL A 888 -39.02 6.93 24.00
C VAL A 888 -39.12 5.56 23.32
N SER A 889 -37.99 4.84 23.18
CA SER A 889 -37.96 3.48 22.63
C SER A 889 -38.72 2.50 23.52
N VAL A 890 -38.56 2.62 24.84
CA VAL A 890 -39.20 1.73 25.82
C VAL A 890 -40.70 2.01 25.92
N CYS A 891 -41.10 3.28 26.08
CA CYS A 891 -42.50 3.67 26.07
C CYS A 891 -43.17 3.35 24.72
N GLY A 892 -42.46 3.52 23.60
CA GLY A 892 -42.92 3.14 22.27
C GLY A 892 -43.17 1.63 22.16
N SER A 893 -42.25 0.79 22.64
CA SER A 893 -42.46 -0.66 22.67
C SER A 893 -43.68 -1.07 23.51
N LEU A 894 -43.87 -0.47 24.69
CA LEU A 894 -45.04 -0.74 25.54
C LEU A 894 -46.36 -0.30 24.88
N PHE A 895 -46.34 0.80 24.15
CA PHE A 895 -47.49 1.25 23.36
C PHE A 895 -47.79 0.29 22.22
N LEU A 896 -46.77 -0.22 21.52
CA LEU A 896 -46.96 -1.24 20.47
C LEU A 896 -47.51 -2.55 21.04
N VAL A 897 -47.02 -3.03 22.19
CA VAL A 897 -47.62 -4.19 22.91
C VAL A 897 -49.10 -3.94 23.21
N TYR A 898 -49.43 -2.75 23.71
CA TYR A 898 -50.81 -2.38 24.02
C TYR A 898 -51.71 -2.44 22.77
N LEU A 899 -51.22 -1.91 21.64
CA LEU A 899 -51.94 -1.91 20.37
C LEU A 899 -52.12 -3.32 19.79
N GLU A 900 -51.10 -4.18 19.87
CA GLU A 900 -51.18 -5.57 19.41
C GLU A 900 -52.18 -6.39 20.25
N PHE A 901 -52.18 -6.17 21.57
CA PHE A 901 -53.12 -6.82 22.49
C PHE A 901 -54.58 -6.38 22.29
N HIS A 902 -54.81 -5.13 21.86
CA HIS A 902 -56.16 -4.59 21.59
C HIS A 902 -56.59 -4.73 20.12
N GLY A 903 -55.64 -4.94 19.20
CA GLY A 903 -55.86 -5.08 17.77
C GLY A 903 -56.28 -6.49 17.33
N GLY A 904 -56.15 -7.50 18.20
CA GLY A 904 -56.67 -8.86 17.94
C GLY A 904 -55.83 -9.73 17.00
N HIS A 905 -54.63 -9.29 16.62
CA HIS A 905 -53.71 -9.99 15.69
C HIS A 905 -52.52 -10.58 16.46
N VAL A 906 -52.72 -11.69 17.18
CA VAL A 906 -51.69 -12.34 18.03
C VAL A 906 -51.02 -13.56 17.33
N ASP A 907 -51.40 -13.86 16.08
CA ASP A 907 -50.96 -15.07 15.40
C ASP A 907 -49.62 -14.93 14.64
N GLU A 908 -49.05 -13.72 14.51
CA GLU A 908 -47.79 -13.47 13.79
C GLU A 908 -46.61 -13.18 14.73
N ILE A 909 -45.50 -13.89 14.54
CA ILE A 909 -44.30 -13.81 15.42
C ILE A 909 -43.50 -12.52 15.19
N LEU A 910 -43.64 -11.89 14.02
CA LEU A 910 -42.71 -10.87 13.54
C LEU A 910 -42.83 -9.50 14.25
N PRO A 911 -44.03 -8.95 14.54
CA PRO A 911 -44.18 -7.72 15.32
C PRO A 911 -43.71 -7.90 16.76
N VAL A 912 -44.02 -9.04 17.38
CA VAL A 912 -43.52 -9.41 18.72
C VAL A 912 -41.99 -9.37 18.78
N VAL A 913 -41.31 -9.89 17.74
CA VAL A 913 -39.85 -9.84 17.63
C VAL A 913 -39.32 -8.40 17.53
N TRP A 914 -40.00 -7.53 16.78
CA TRP A 914 -39.62 -6.11 16.68
C TRP A 914 -39.79 -5.35 17.99
N ILE A 915 -40.94 -5.52 18.62
CA ILE A 915 -41.28 -4.88 19.89
C ILE A 915 -40.31 -5.32 20.98
N PHE A 916 -40.01 -6.62 21.05
CA PHE A 916 -39.00 -7.14 21.96
C PHE A 916 -37.61 -6.59 21.65
N SER A 917 -37.22 -6.53 20.36
CA SER A 917 -35.91 -5.99 19.95
C SER A 917 -35.74 -4.53 20.36
N TRP A 918 -36.79 -3.71 20.27
CA TRP A 918 -36.78 -2.32 20.71
C TRP A 918 -36.84 -2.14 22.22
N ALA A 919 -37.61 -2.97 22.92
CA ALA A 919 -37.62 -2.99 24.39
C ALA A 919 -36.23 -3.40 24.93
N ALA A 920 -35.55 -4.32 24.24
CA ALA A 920 -34.20 -4.79 24.57
C ALA A 920 -33.08 -3.86 24.05
N ALA A 921 -33.37 -2.84 23.23
CA ALA A 921 -32.37 -1.97 22.66
C ALA A 921 -31.46 -1.27 23.70
N PRO A 922 -31.97 -0.77 24.86
CA PRO A 922 -31.12 -0.21 25.92
C PRO A 922 -30.16 -1.25 26.52
N PHE A 923 -30.59 -2.51 26.62
CA PHE A 923 -29.76 -3.62 27.10
C PHE A 923 -28.64 -3.92 26.10
N PHE A 924 -28.97 -4.10 24.82
CA PHE A 924 -27.96 -4.32 23.77
C PHE A 924 -27.00 -3.13 23.61
N ALA A 925 -27.50 -1.89 23.63
CA ALA A 925 -26.67 -0.68 23.59
C ALA A 925 -25.67 -0.63 24.75
N SER A 926 -26.07 -1.08 25.94
CA SER A 926 -25.17 -1.18 27.09
C SER A 926 -24.07 -2.23 26.89
N ILE A 927 -24.41 -3.41 26.34
CA ILE A 927 -23.45 -4.50 26.10
C ILE A 927 -22.43 -4.12 25.04
N ILE A 928 -22.88 -3.58 23.91
CA ILE A 928 -21.97 -3.26 22.81
C ILE A 928 -21.09 -2.04 23.13
N SER A 929 -21.54 -1.15 24.02
CA SER A 929 -20.81 0.04 24.46
C SER A 929 -19.80 -0.25 25.58
N VAL A 930 -19.66 -1.51 26.02
CA VAL A 930 -18.60 -1.90 26.94
C VAL A 930 -17.26 -1.84 26.21
N GLU A 931 -16.30 -1.12 26.76
CA GLU A 931 -14.96 -1.05 26.20
C GLU A 931 -14.29 -2.43 26.22
N LEU A 932 -13.75 -2.83 25.06
CA LEU A 932 -13.00 -4.06 24.84
C LEU A 932 -11.51 -3.84 25.16
N ARG A 933 -11.17 -3.10 26.21
CA ARG A 933 -9.78 -3.08 26.68
C ARG A 933 -9.47 -4.41 27.34
N ARG A 934 -8.57 -5.18 26.74
CA ARG A 934 -8.02 -6.40 27.34
C ARG A 934 -6.73 -6.03 28.07
N ASP A 935 -6.86 -5.60 29.32
CA ASP A 935 -5.76 -5.67 30.29
C ASP A 935 -5.60 -7.12 30.73
N TYR A 936 -5.19 -7.99 29.81
CA TYR A 936 -4.86 -9.37 30.17
C TYR A 936 -3.58 -9.34 31.00
N GLN A 937 -3.73 -9.58 32.30
CA GLN A 937 -2.61 -9.85 33.19
C GLN A 937 -2.31 -11.35 33.08
N PRO A 938 -1.15 -11.75 32.53
CA PRO A 938 -0.79 -13.17 32.44
C PRO A 938 -0.81 -13.80 33.83
N THR A 939 -1.37 -15.00 33.96
CA THR A 939 -1.22 -15.78 35.19
C THR A 939 0.25 -16.03 35.50
N ALA A 940 0.60 -16.40 36.73
CA ALA A 940 1.99 -16.68 37.10
C ALA A 940 2.63 -17.75 36.18
N ASP A 941 1.86 -18.75 35.76
CA ASP A 941 2.33 -19.82 34.87
C ASP A 941 2.48 -19.35 33.43
N GLU A 942 1.55 -18.53 32.91
CA GLU A 942 1.66 -17.93 31.58
C GLU A 942 2.81 -16.92 31.51
N ARG A 943 2.98 -16.11 32.56
CA ARG A 943 4.12 -15.21 32.73
C ARG A 943 5.42 -16.00 32.73
N LEU A 944 5.49 -17.08 33.52
CA LEU A 944 6.66 -17.96 33.54
C LEU A 944 6.90 -18.60 32.17
N TYR A 945 5.87 -19.08 31.49
CA TYR A 945 5.97 -19.64 30.14
C TYR A 945 6.54 -18.62 29.14
N LEU A 946 6.02 -17.39 29.12
CA LEU A 946 6.52 -16.31 28.27
C LEU A 946 7.97 -15.95 28.63
N HIS A 947 8.30 -15.88 29.92
CA HIS A 947 9.68 -15.63 30.36
C HIS A 947 10.63 -16.78 30.02
N LYS A 948 10.17 -18.05 30.02
CA LYS A 948 10.97 -19.19 29.54
C LYS A 948 11.26 -19.08 28.04
N ILE A 949 10.27 -18.69 27.24
CA ILE A 949 10.48 -18.41 25.80
C ILE A 949 11.49 -17.28 25.62
N ALA A 950 11.33 -16.18 26.36
CA ALA A 950 12.26 -15.06 26.34
C ALA A 950 13.68 -15.48 26.76
N ALA A 951 13.81 -16.32 27.80
CA ALA A 951 15.08 -16.86 28.26
C ALA A 951 15.77 -17.72 27.20
N ARG A 952 15.05 -18.67 26.59
CA ARG A 952 15.58 -19.51 25.48
C ARG A 952 15.99 -18.68 24.28
N THR A 953 15.16 -17.68 23.92
CA THR A 953 15.45 -16.76 22.80
C THR A 953 16.68 -15.90 23.10
N TYR A 954 16.81 -15.41 24.32
CA TYR A 954 17.99 -14.66 24.74
C TYR A 954 19.25 -15.54 24.76
N TRP A 955 19.17 -16.76 25.29
CA TRP A 955 20.29 -17.72 25.28
C TRP A 955 20.74 -18.10 23.89
N PHE A 956 19.81 -18.24 22.94
CA PHE A 956 20.16 -18.40 21.53
C PHE A 956 21.09 -17.28 21.04
N PHE A 957 20.80 -16.02 21.38
CA PHE A 957 21.69 -14.90 21.05
C PHE A 957 23.02 -14.90 21.81
N LEU A 958 23.07 -15.48 23.02
CA LEU A 958 24.33 -15.63 23.76
C LEU A 958 25.26 -16.67 23.12
N ASP A 959 24.69 -17.75 22.58
CA ASP A 959 25.42 -18.86 21.99
C ASP A 959 25.97 -18.52 20.61
N ILE A 960 25.31 -17.63 19.86
CA ILE A 960 25.71 -17.27 18.49
C ILE A 960 26.51 -15.96 18.40
N ALA A 961 26.31 -15.00 19.31
CA ALA A 961 27.00 -13.72 19.27
C ALA A 961 28.19 -13.74 20.24
N THR A 962 29.20 -14.53 19.87
CA THR A 962 30.42 -14.72 20.65
C THR A 962 31.59 -13.89 20.09
N ALA A 963 32.78 -14.04 20.67
CA ALA A 963 33.98 -13.39 20.15
C ALA A 963 34.33 -13.83 18.72
N GLU A 964 34.01 -15.07 18.32
CA GLU A 964 34.26 -15.55 16.95
C GLU A 964 33.41 -14.81 15.92
N GLU A 965 32.18 -14.45 16.30
CA GLU A 965 31.21 -13.69 15.50
C GLU A 965 31.27 -12.18 15.76
N GLN A 966 32.38 -11.65 16.31
CA GLN A 966 32.55 -10.22 16.61
C GLN A 966 31.47 -9.65 17.55
N TRP A 967 30.85 -10.48 18.39
CA TRP A 967 29.74 -10.11 19.28
C TRP A 967 28.49 -9.60 18.54
N LEU A 968 28.28 -10.03 17.29
CA LEU A 968 27.12 -9.69 16.47
C LEU A 968 26.32 -10.95 16.13
N ALA A 969 24.99 -10.80 15.99
CA ALA A 969 24.13 -11.90 15.58
C ALA A 969 24.05 -12.02 14.05
N PRO A 970 24.20 -13.23 13.47
CA PRO A 970 24.09 -13.43 12.02
C PRO A 970 22.65 -13.24 11.52
N ASP A 971 22.51 -12.93 10.22
CA ASP A 971 21.22 -12.77 9.53
C ASP A 971 20.51 -14.11 9.29
N HIS A 972 21.30 -15.18 9.09
CA HIS A 972 20.82 -16.55 8.91
C HIS A 972 21.67 -17.53 9.72
N LEU A 973 21.07 -18.65 10.12
CA LEU A 973 21.78 -19.76 10.75
C LEU A 973 21.30 -21.06 10.10
N GLN A 974 22.22 -21.92 9.67
CA GLN A 974 21.90 -23.21 9.08
C GLN A 974 22.44 -24.34 9.97
N GLU A 975 21.55 -25.16 10.52
CA GLU A 975 21.93 -26.25 11.43
C GLU A 975 22.39 -27.51 10.67
N GLU A 976 21.84 -27.79 9.48
CA GLU A 976 22.19 -28.96 8.66
C GLU A 976 22.73 -28.58 7.27
N PRO A 977 23.89 -29.15 6.83
CA PRO A 977 24.77 -30.04 7.59
C PRO A 977 25.57 -29.30 8.68
N PRO A 978 25.95 -29.95 9.81
CA PRO A 978 26.63 -29.30 10.94
C PRO A 978 27.91 -28.55 10.58
N SER A 979 28.61 -28.99 9.53
CA SER A 979 29.81 -28.32 8.99
C SER A 979 29.54 -26.91 8.44
N LYS A 980 28.27 -26.57 8.17
CA LYS A 980 27.85 -25.25 7.69
C LYS A 980 27.32 -24.32 8.79
N ARG A 981 27.17 -24.80 10.03
CA ARG A 981 26.66 -24.03 11.19
C ARG A 981 27.48 -22.77 11.50
N HIS A 982 28.79 -22.80 11.24
CA HIS A 982 29.73 -21.68 11.42
C HIS A 982 30.47 -21.30 10.12
N SER A 983 29.85 -21.58 8.96
CA SER A 983 30.50 -21.39 7.65
C SER A 983 30.75 -19.91 7.30
N HIS A 984 31.75 -19.69 6.45
CA HIS A 984 32.25 -18.41 5.94
C HIS A 984 31.26 -17.59 5.07
N GLY A 985 29.94 -17.76 5.27
CA GLY A 985 28.89 -17.09 4.49
C GLY A 985 27.78 -16.43 5.33
N LEU A 986 27.90 -16.42 6.66
CA LEU A 986 26.94 -15.73 7.51
C LEU A 986 27.18 -14.21 7.43
N GLY A 987 26.21 -13.50 6.86
CA GLY A 987 26.19 -12.04 6.84
C GLY A 987 25.48 -11.46 8.05
N VAL A 988 25.67 -10.18 8.36
CA VAL A 988 24.82 -9.39 9.27
C VAL A 988 24.21 -8.19 8.54
N SER A 989 22.93 -7.92 8.80
CA SER A 989 22.19 -6.80 8.21
C SER A 989 21.96 -5.67 9.24
N PRO A 990 21.72 -4.41 8.80
CA PRO A 990 21.39 -3.31 9.71
C PRO A 990 20.14 -3.58 10.56
N THR A 991 19.13 -4.26 10.01
CA THR A 991 17.95 -4.67 10.78
C THR A 991 18.36 -5.64 11.91
N ASN A 992 19.18 -6.65 11.62
CA ASN A 992 19.61 -7.60 12.64
C ASN A 992 20.52 -6.97 13.70
N LEU A 993 21.34 -5.97 13.35
CA LEU A 993 22.04 -5.15 14.35
C LEU A 993 21.04 -4.53 15.34
N GLY A 994 20.00 -3.87 14.82
CA GLY A 994 18.96 -3.24 15.63
C GLY A 994 18.19 -4.24 16.50
N MET A 995 17.77 -5.36 15.92
CA MET A 995 17.04 -6.42 16.62
C MET A 995 17.90 -7.08 17.71
N TYR A 996 19.20 -7.27 17.47
CA TYR A 996 20.12 -7.79 18.47
C TYR A 996 20.26 -6.82 19.66
N LEU A 997 20.49 -5.52 19.41
CA LEU A 997 20.59 -4.51 20.47
C LEU A 997 19.29 -4.38 21.28
N LEU A 998 18.14 -4.47 20.60
CA LEU A 998 16.84 -4.53 21.27
C LEU A 998 16.69 -5.79 22.13
N SER A 999 17.19 -6.94 21.67
CA SER A 999 17.14 -8.18 22.45
C SER A 999 17.95 -8.07 23.75
N LEU A 1000 19.12 -7.41 23.73
CA LEU A 1000 19.93 -7.15 24.93
C LEU A 1000 19.20 -6.23 25.91
N SER A 1001 18.60 -5.15 25.38
CA SER A 1001 17.82 -4.19 26.17
C SER A 1001 16.59 -4.87 26.79
N GLY A 1002 15.84 -5.63 25.99
CA GLY A 1002 14.66 -6.38 26.44
C GLY A 1002 15.00 -7.46 27.46
N ALA A 1003 16.12 -8.17 27.30
CA ALA A 1003 16.59 -9.14 28.29
C ALA A 1003 16.91 -8.48 29.65
N THR A 1004 17.36 -7.22 29.65
CA THR A 1004 17.60 -6.45 30.86
C THR A 1004 16.28 -6.02 31.51
N THR A 1005 15.34 -5.52 30.73
CA THR A 1005 13.98 -5.15 31.20
C THR A 1005 13.24 -6.34 31.80
N LEU A 1006 13.41 -7.54 31.23
CA LEU A 1006 12.81 -8.80 31.72
C LEU A 1006 13.62 -9.47 32.85
N GLY A 1007 14.72 -8.86 33.32
CA GLY A 1007 15.57 -9.41 34.38
C GLY A 1007 16.32 -10.70 34.03
N LEU A 1008 16.40 -11.05 32.74
CA LEU A 1008 17.16 -12.19 32.24
C LEU A 1008 18.67 -11.91 32.24
N SER A 1009 19.03 -10.64 32.01
CA SER A 1009 20.40 -10.11 32.05
C SER A 1009 20.54 -8.99 33.10
N SER A 1010 21.74 -8.80 33.63
CA SER A 1010 22.05 -7.63 34.47
C SER A 1010 22.38 -6.41 33.61
N VAL A 1011 22.16 -5.20 34.13
CA VAL A 1011 22.53 -3.95 33.45
C VAL A 1011 24.03 -3.94 33.10
N SER A 1012 24.89 -4.48 33.98
CA SER A 1012 26.32 -4.63 33.73
C SER A 1012 26.62 -5.55 32.55
N SER A 1013 25.98 -6.73 32.48
CA SER A 1013 26.22 -7.69 31.39
C SER A 1013 25.69 -7.18 30.06
N CYS A 1014 24.54 -6.50 30.08
CA CYS A 1014 24.00 -5.79 28.93
C CYS A 1014 24.96 -4.70 28.44
N SER A 1015 25.43 -3.82 29.33
CA SER A 1015 26.38 -2.77 29.00
C SER A 1015 27.68 -3.31 28.40
N GLU A 1016 28.22 -4.40 28.96
CA GLU A 1016 29.45 -5.01 28.46
C GLU A 1016 29.26 -5.58 27.04
N ARG A 1017 28.21 -6.38 26.83
CA ARG A 1017 27.92 -6.97 25.51
C ARG A 1017 27.57 -5.92 24.48
N MET A 1018 26.78 -4.93 24.86
CA MET A 1018 26.38 -3.86 23.95
C MET A 1018 27.57 -2.97 23.60
N GLY A 1019 28.48 -2.71 24.55
CA GLY A 1019 29.76 -2.05 24.28
C GLY A 1019 30.60 -2.82 23.25
N LYS A 1020 30.79 -4.13 23.45
CA LYS A 1020 31.49 -5.00 22.49
C LYS A 1020 30.83 -5.02 21.11
N ALA A 1021 29.50 -5.01 21.05
CA ALA A 1021 28.77 -4.93 19.78
C ALA A 1021 28.99 -3.57 19.10
N PHE A 1022 28.94 -2.46 19.85
CA PHE A 1022 29.23 -1.13 19.31
C PHE A 1022 30.69 -0.99 18.84
N ASP A 1023 31.66 -1.56 19.56
CA ASP A 1023 33.06 -1.61 19.14
C ASP A 1023 33.23 -2.32 17.79
N SER A 1024 32.42 -3.34 17.50
CA SER A 1024 32.38 -4.01 16.20
C SER A 1024 31.65 -3.16 15.15
N ILE A 1025 30.50 -2.58 15.50
CA ILE A 1025 29.69 -1.71 14.63
C ILE A 1025 30.46 -0.47 14.18
N ASP A 1026 31.38 0.04 14.99
CA ASP A 1026 32.23 1.20 14.67
C ASP A 1026 33.35 0.88 13.69
N LYS A 1027 33.74 -0.40 13.55
CA LYS A 1027 34.71 -0.86 12.54
C LYS A 1027 34.07 -1.07 11.17
N MET A 1028 32.74 -1.17 11.10
CA MET A 1028 32.02 -1.45 9.86
C MET A 1028 32.04 -0.24 8.93
N GLU A 1029 32.41 -0.45 7.66
CA GLU A 1029 32.42 0.60 6.64
C GLU A 1029 31.02 1.19 6.43
N ARG A 1030 30.91 2.51 6.30
CA ARG A 1030 29.63 3.22 6.12
C ARG A 1030 29.69 4.13 4.90
N TYR A 1031 28.58 4.26 4.19
CA TYR A 1031 28.44 5.24 3.11
C TYR A 1031 27.54 6.39 3.56
N LYS A 1032 28.10 7.60 3.68
CA LYS A 1032 27.38 8.82 4.13
C LYS A 1032 26.61 8.62 5.44
N GLY A 1033 27.18 7.84 6.36
CA GLY A 1033 26.56 7.51 7.65
C GLY A 1033 25.59 6.32 7.62
N HIS A 1034 25.28 5.75 6.46
CA HIS A 1034 24.46 4.53 6.34
C HIS A 1034 25.32 3.26 6.29
N PHE A 1035 24.81 2.20 6.90
CA PHE A 1035 25.36 0.85 6.76
C PHE A 1035 24.96 0.24 5.41
N PHE A 1036 25.86 -0.58 4.85
CA PHE A 1036 25.55 -1.45 3.72
C PHE A 1036 24.59 -2.56 4.14
N ASN A 1037 23.93 -3.19 3.17
CA ASN A 1037 22.87 -4.14 3.46
C ASN A 1037 23.36 -5.42 4.17
N TRP A 1038 24.56 -5.87 3.83
CA TRP A 1038 25.17 -7.05 4.43
C TRP A 1038 26.67 -6.88 4.64
N TYR A 1039 27.15 -7.45 5.73
CA TYR A 1039 28.57 -7.54 6.06
C TYR A 1039 28.94 -8.97 6.36
N GLU A 1040 30.13 -9.39 5.95
CA GLU A 1040 30.72 -10.65 6.40
C GLU A 1040 30.96 -10.57 7.91
N LEU A 1041 30.43 -11.51 8.69
CA LEU A 1041 30.44 -11.43 10.15
C LEU A 1041 31.85 -11.45 10.78
N LYS A 1042 32.78 -12.24 10.21
CA LYS A 1042 34.15 -12.38 10.73
C LYS A 1042 35.05 -11.21 10.34
N GLY A 1043 34.96 -10.77 9.08
CA GLY A 1043 35.79 -9.69 8.53
C GLY A 1043 35.21 -8.29 8.70
N LEU A 1044 33.90 -8.19 9.01
CA LEU A 1044 33.11 -6.95 8.99
C LEU A 1044 33.23 -6.19 7.66
N THR A 1045 33.54 -6.91 6.58
CA THR A 1045 33.66 -6.35 5.24
C THR A 1045 32.29 -6.31 4.56
N PRO A 1046 31.92 -5.21 3.88
CA PRO A 1046 30.65 -5.16 3.14
C PRO A 1046 30.60 -6.24 2.05
N LEU A 1047 29.55 -7.05 2.05
CA LEU A 1047 29.34 -8.10 1.05
C LEU A 1047 28.87 -7.50 -0.28
N ALA A 1048 29.32 -8.10 -1.39
CA ALA A 1048 28.91 -7.68 -2.73
C ALA A 1048 27.53 -8.27 -3.12
N PRO A 1049 26.64 -7.47 -3.73
CA PRO A 1049 26.83 -6.06 -4.06
C PRO A 1049 26.62 -5.14 -2.85
N GLN A 1050 27.45 -4.10 -2.78
CA GLN A 1050 27.36 -3.08 -1.76
C GLN A 1050 26.23 -2.10 -2.10
N TYR A 1051 25.16 -2.12 -1.32
CA TYR A 1051 24.08 -1.14 -1.43
C TYR A 1051 23.50 -0.80 -0.06
N ILE A 1052 22.74 0.28 0.00
CA ILE A 1052 22.06 0.74 1.22
C ILE A 1052 20.58 0.44 1.10
N SER A 1053 20.05 -0.29 2.06
CA SER A 1053 18.62 -0.49 2.23
C SER A 1053 18.04 0.62 3.11
N SER A 1054 17.11 1.40 2.56
CA SER A 1054 16.40 2.41 3.34
C SER A 1054 15.48 1.79 4.39
N VAL A 1055 14.98 0.58 4.14
CA VAL A 1055 14.13 -0.16 5.08
C VAL A 1055 14.95 -0.63 6.27
N ASP A 1056 16.11 -1.25 6.02
CA ASP A 1056 16.96 -1.75 7.11
C ASP A 1056 17.62 -0.59 7.87
N SER A 1057 17.97 0.50 7.18
CA SER A 1057 18.40 1.74 7.84
C SER A 1057 17.30 2.31 8.76
N ALA A 1058 16.03 2.31 8.32
CA ALA A 1058 14.92 2.79 9.12
C ALA A 1058 14.65 1.88 10.33
N ASN A 1059 14.69 0.55 10.15
CA ASN A 1059 14.56 -0.42 11.23
C ASN A 1059 15.68 -0.27 12.27
N LEU A 1060 16.93 -0.09 11.83
CA LEU A 1060 18.05 0.20 12.71
C LEU A 1060 17.84 1.50 13.47
N ALA A 1061 17.45 2.59 12.78
CA ALA A 1061 17.21 3.88 13.42
C ALA A 1061 16.10 3.81 14.48
N LEU A 1062 14.98 3.14 14.17
CA LEU A 1062 13.88 2.93 15.13
C LEU A 1062 14.35 2.08 16.31
N SER A 1063 15.10 1.01 16.05
CA SER A 1063 15.69 0.17 17.09
C SER A 1063 16.62 0.98 18.00
N LEU A 1064 17.50 1.82 17.44
CA LEU A 1064 18.41 2.67 18.22
C LEU A 1064 17.67 3.71 19.08
N ILE A 1065 16.58 4.29 18.57
CA ILE A 1065 15.73 5.20 19.34
C ILE A 1065 15.11 4.45 20.54
N ALA A 1066 14.59 3.24 20.31
CA ALA A 1066 14.02 2.41 21.37
C ALA A 1066 15.09 1.95 22.37
N VAL A 1067 16.28 1.55 21.92
CA VAL A 1067 17.43 1.20 22.78
C VAL A 1067 17.84 2.41 23.63
N ARG A 1068 17.93 3.61 23.07
CA ARG A 1068 18.23 4.83 23.83
C ARG A 1068 17.19 5.06 24.92
N GLY A 1069 15.91 4.90 24.60
CA GLY A 1069 14.82 4.97 25.58
C GLY A 1069 14.99 3.94 26.71
N ALA A 1070 15.21 2.68 26.35
CA ALA A 1070 15.40 1.59 27.30
C ALA A 1070 16.62 1.79 28.22
N LEU A 1071 17.74 2.30 27.68
CA LEU A 1071 18.92 2.63 28.49
C LEU A 1071 18.66 3.80 29.44
N THR A 1072 17.97 4.84 28.97
CA THR A 1072 17.60 6.00 29.80
C THR A 1072 16.69 5.56 30.96
N GLU A 1073 15.76 4.64 30.68
CA GLU A 1073 14.91 4.04 31.70
C GLU A 1073 15.73 3.18 32.67
N ALA A 1074 16.64 2.35 32.16
CA ALA A 1074 17.51 1.50 32.98
C ALA A 1074 18.38 2.29 33.97
N CYS A 1075 18.80 3.51 33.61
CA CYS A 1075 19.51 4.42 34.53
C CYS A 1075 18.66 4.88 35.72
N ASN A 1076 17.33 4.85 35.60
CA ASN A 1076 16.39 5.32 36.61
C ASN A 1076 15.75 4.19 37.44
N ILE A 1077 16.01 2.92 37.10
CA ILE A 1077 15.45 1.75 37.80
C ILE A 1077 16.42 1.27 38.89
N PRO A 1078 15.93 0.79 40.06
CA PRO A 1078 16.78 0.17 41.07
C PRO A 1078 17.60 -1.01 40.54
N ILE A 1079 18.86 -1.11 40.99
CA ILE A 1079 19.80 -2.18 40.60
C ILE A 1079 19.23 -3.57 40.90
N ILE A 1080 18.50 -3.72 42.00
CA ILE A 1080 17.76 -4.93 42.35
C ILE A 1080 16.28 -4.62 42.21
N ASN A 1081 15.60 -5.31 41.29
CA ASN A 1081 14.18 -5.12 41.02
C ASN A 1081 13.45 -6.47 40.92
N ILE A 1082 12.12 -6.42 40.91
CA ILE A 1082 11.28 -7.63 40.90
C ILE A 1082 11.44 -8.45 39.62
N ALA A 1083 11.72 -7.80 38.48
CA ALA A 1083 11.92 -8.47 37.20
C ALA A 1083 13.13 -9.41 37.22
N MET A 1084 14.20 -9.07 37.98
CA MET A 1084 15.35 -9.96 38.14
C MET A 1084 14.98 -11.31 38.78
N PHE A 1085 14.09 -11.32 39.77
CA PHE A 1085 13.63 -12.56 40.40
C PHE A 1085 12.76 -13.38 39.44
N GLU A 1086 11.92 -12.73 38.65
CA GLU A 1086 11.13 -13.38 37.59
C GLU A 1086 12.04 -14.01 36.52
N GLY A 1087 13.06 -13.27 36.07
CA GLY A 1087 14.05 -13.75 35.12
C GLY A 1087 14.89 -14.91 35.67
N LEU A 1088 15.29 -14.87 36.94
CA LEU A 1088 15.97 -15.99 37.61
C LEU A 1088 15.10 -17.24 37.68
N ARG A 1089 13.83 -17.09 38.07
CA ARG A 1089 12.87 -18.20 38.11
C ARG A 1089 12.68 -18.83 36.73
N ALA A 1090 12.59 -18.01 35.69
CA ALA A 1090 12.48 -18.49 34.31
C ALA A 1090 13.73 -19.25 33.85
N LYS A 1091 14.93 -18.71 34.09
CA LYS A 1091 16.20 -19.38 33.77
C LYS A 1091 16.33 -20.73 34.48
N LEU A 1092 15.97 -20.80 35.76
CA LEU A 1092 15.95 -22.05 36.53
C LEU A 1092 14.95 -23.06 35.94
N ALA A 1093 13.76 -22.61 35.58
CA ALA A 1093 12.75 -23.47 34.98
C ALA A 1093 13.19 -24.06 33.63
N VAL A 1094 13.83 -23.26 32.76
CA VAL A 1094 14.40 -23.78 31.50
C VAL A 1094 15.51 -24.80 31.78
N LEU A 1095 16.39 -24.53 32.75
CA LEU A 1095 17.47 -25.45 33.11
C LEU A 1095 16.94 -26.81 33.59
N LEU A 1096 15.91 -26.80 34.46
CA LEU A 1096 15.27 -28.01 34.94
C LEU A 1096 14.66 -28.83 33.79
N GLU A 1097 13.95 -28.17 32.87
CA GLU A 1097 13.40 -28.83 31.67
C GLU A 1097 14.49 -29.47 30.80
N SER A 1098 15.63 -28.79 30.62
CA SER A 1098 16.77 -29.33 29.88
C SER A 1098 17.41 -30.53 30.58
N CYS A 1099 17.51 -30.51 31.91
CA CYS A 1099 17.99 -31.64 32.70
C CYS A 1099 17.05 -32.84 32.59
N GLU A 1100 15.73 -32.63 32.72
CA GLU A 1100 14.71 -33.67 32.56
C GLU A 1100 14.75 -34.29 31.15
N TYR A 1101 14.83 -33.45 30.11
CA TYR A 1101 14.96 -33.90 28.73
C TYR A 1101 16.21 -34.76 28.52
N SER A 1102 17.36 -34.31 29.05
CA SER A 1102 18.63 -35.03 28.95
C SER A 1102 18.58 -36.37 29.70
N MET A 1103 17.93 -36.43 30.87
CA MET A 1103 17.73 -37.67 31.62
C MET A 1103 16.83 -38.66 30.87
N GLN A 1104 15.79 -38.19 30.18
CA GLN A 1104 14.89 -39.03 29.39
C GLN A 1104 15.53 -39.58 28.12
N HIS A 1105 16.56 -38.91 27.58
CA HIS A 1105 17.25 -39.28 26.35
C HIS A 1105 18.68 -39.79 26.60
N ALA A 1106 19.08 -39.99 27.85
CA ALA A 1106 20.39 -40.54 28.20
C ALA A 1106 20.51 -42.05 27.92
N ASP A 1107 19.38 -42.75 27.77
CA ASP A 1107 19.29 -44.19 27.49
C ASP A 1107 18.99 -44.53 26.01
N ALA A 1108 18.98 -43.53 25.11
CA ALA A 1108 18.77 -43.69 23.67
C ALA A 1108 20.04 -43.29 22.90
#